data_AF-A0A3F2V1N0-F1
#
_entry.id   AF-A0A3F2V1N0-F1
#
_cell.length_a   1.000
_cell.length_b   1.000
_cell.length_c   1.000
_cell.angle_alpha   90.00
_cell.angle_beta   90.00
_cell.angle_gamma   90.00
#
_symmetry.space_group_name_H-M   'P 1'
#
loop_
_entity.id
_entity.type
_entity.pdbx_description
1 polymer ?
#
loop_
_entity_poly.entity_id
_entity_poly.type
_entity_poly.pdbx_seq_one_letter_code
_entity_poly.pdbx_strand_id
1 'polypeptide(L)'
;MNNINDKQQDEIILSALQQIKNARKKIEQYESQINEPIAIIGIGCKFPGGANTPELLWDMLEQGEQGIREMRQERWVMDDFYSPDKSLDGKMYTRSIGLLDDVDKFDADFFGITPIEAKSMDPQHRITLETCWQAIENAGLIAADLRDSQTGTFLGICHHDYANLAATLPCERITPYDGTGNAHSAASGRIAYLMGFKGPAISVDTACSSSLVSLHLACESLRKGDSEIALAGGINLALIPNTSVIFSKANMLAEDGRCKTFDASADGYVRGEGCGIVVLKRLSDAVRDGNNVLAVVKGSAVNQDGQSQGLTAPNETAQVSVIQSALKHAGINHEQVNYIEAHGTGTNLGDPIEVAALGQAYCQNRAEDNPLLIGSIKTNIGHTEAAAGIAGVIKTVLALQNEQIPRHLNYTTPNPFIDWHEGRIRVVADAVPWPKNQRDARIAGISSFGFSGTNAHIILQDFQCDDVSQDNQALASRSHFPFVFGAKSEQALIDLVEQHLVWADLQSSLSCEKWSHSLTKSRDPLSHRLAFVASSVDDIKMQLKAFVDDAKDEKPLLNDAWYFNTYFGKPCKVAFMYTGQGSHYINMGRELYQREPAFKQQLDQCEQILLPLIGLPLTDILWGEHSDKLAQNQYTQAAITSLQIALTYLWQSWNITPSVVMGHSIGEYAASYAAGVLSLQDALSMVALRGKLTASMTEKGAMLAVYASVEEVDALASKAGWTDYDIAAINGPKNTVLAGSVKSINSIAESLENHGLKYKLLEVEHAFHSYLMDPILDEYKSYIQNIRFSRPNIAFVSAVSGDLVNQEITSIDYWIDHIRKPVQFSGALVKTAMSKPDIIIEVGPDSILTNMAQYCLGQCPKDVRNIPVKTTLHANEPWAPISDALAQLACLGHDIHWSAVDSVSTNELYRLPYYPFQRKHYWLDGLRTPNVEPTLESFINSASYCMQWKNIEIDDHPKCLPQDVLIISDHVEYAESLKAAYIRYEIPCEIISTCDTLDFGAFADGDTTADTQIIVLLGGRPNSEFCEGGASIAIRYTQALVSLAKRFDKNNSFSLNFVTSQDPALSACQGFIKSLRMERPQFVNKLLVADEQALTDSAENLLYVLNDAGDEFHFQLSGGDVSSCRLQKDATLNSKKAASLSQAHSYLVTGGTGGIGWNLACSMIESGASHLILTSRRGIDGLSEEQQAQIASWLANGIRVGVEAVDCASEEQMD
;
A
#
# COMPACT_ATOMS: atom_id res chain seq x y z
N MET A 1 -1.28 -28.28 78.17
CA MET A 1 -0.54 -28.40 76.89
C MET A 1 -0.93 -27.21 76.04
N ASN A 2 -0.10 -26.24 75.67
CA ASN A 2 1.11 -25.62 76.23
C ASN A 2 1.07 -24.19 75.68
N ASN A 3 1.48 -23.21 76.50
CA ASN A 3 1.47 -21.78 76.20
C ASN A 3 2.07 -21.45 74.82
N ILE A 4 1.22 -21.00 73.90
CA ILE A 4 1.67 -20.23 72.74
C ILE A 4 2.12 -18.88 73.30
N ASN A 5 3.36 -18.49 73.04
CA ASN A 5 3.91 -17.19 73.40
C ASN A 5 3.15 -16.10 72.62
N ASP A 6 2.79 -14.97 73.24
CA ASP A 6 2.10 -13.83 72.60
C ASP A 6 2.73 -13.47 71.24
N LYS A 7 4.05 -13.59 71.13
CA LYS A 7 4.81 -13.35 69.89
C LYS A 7 4.48 -14.32 68.74
N GLN A 8 4.23 -15.61 69.03
CA GLN A 8 3.78 -16.60 68.04
C GLN A 8 2.31 -16.39 67.67
N GLN A 9 1.49 -15.89 68.60
CA GLN A 9 0.10 -15.57 68.34
C GLN A 9 -0.02 -14.36 67.40
N ASP A 10 0.82 -13.33 67.61
CA ASP A 10 0.92 -12.15 66.72
C ASP A 10 1.42 -12.50 65.31
N GLU A 11 2.41 -13.39 65.18
CA GLU A 11 2.91 -13.87 63.88
C GLU A 11 1.83 -14.65 63.09
N ILE A 12 1.03 -15.48 63.77
CA ILE A 12 -0.08 -16.20 63.16
C ILE A 12 -1.18 -15.22 62.70
N ILE A 13 -1.51 -14.20 63.52
CA ILE A 13 -2.50 -13.17 63.18
C ILE A 13 -2.03 -12.34 61.98
N LEU A 14 -0.76 -11.90 61.95
CA LEU A 14 -0.18 -11.16 60.83
C LEU A 14 -0.20 -12.00 59.52
N SER A 15 0.16 -13.28 59.61
CA SER A 15 0.10 -14.19 58.46
C SER A 15 -1.33 -14.38 57.95
N ALA A 16 -2.30 -14.57 58.85
CA ALA A 16 -3.72 -14.69 58.49
C ALA A 16 -4.26 -13.39 57.87
N LEU A 17 -3.90 -12.22 58.39
CA LEU A 17 -4.27 -10.92 57.82
C LEU A 17 -3.67 -10.71 56.42
N GLN A 18 -2.41 -11.12 56.21
CA GLN A 18 -1.75 -11.09 54.90
C GLN A 18 -2.48 -12.01 53.90
N GLN A 19 -2.86 -13.22 54.33
CA GLN A 19 -3.62 -14.16 53.51
C GLN A 19 -5.02 -13.64 53.16
N ILE A 20 -5.74 -13.05 54.13
CA ILE A 20 -7.05 -12.43 53.89
C ILE A 20 -6.91 -11.24 52.93
N LYS A 21 -5.88 -10.41 53.07
CA LYS A 21 -5.61 -9.28 52.16
C LYS A 21 -5.32 -9.77 50.74
N ASN A 22 -4.52 -10.83 50.59
CA ASN A 22 -4.22 -11.43 49.29
C ASN A 22 -5.46 -12.10 48.68
N ALA A 23 -6.28 -12.77 49.48
CA ALA A 23 -7.53 -13.39 49.03
C ALA A 23 -8.56 -12.34 48.59
N ARG A 24 -8.72 -11.24 49.35
CA ARG A 24 -9.56 -10.10 48.96
C ARG A 24 -9.07 -9.46 47.67
N LYS A 25 -7.78 -9.17 47.56
CA LYS A 25 -7.18 -8.64 46.33
C LYS A 25 -7.43 -9.55 45.13
N LYS A 26 -7.32 -10.88 45.31
CA LYS A 26 -7.65 -11.86 44.26
C LYS A 26 -9.13 -11.82 43.88
N ILE A 27 -10.04 -11.77 44.86
CA ILE A 27 -11.49 -11.68 44.60
C ILE A 27 -11.82 -10.38 43.86
N GLU A 28 -11.31 -9.24 44.33
CA GLU A 28 -11.48 -7.94 43.67
C GLU A 28 -10.93 -7.95 42.23
N GLN A 29 -9.77 -8.58 42.00
CA GLN A 29 -9.22 -8.77 40.66
C GLN A 29 -10.11 -9.64 39.77
N TYR A 30 -10.62 -10.76 40.29
CA TYR A 30 -11.54 -11.64 39.55
C TYR A 30 -12.86 -10.93 39.23
N GLU A 31 -13.44 -10.21 40.19
CA GLU A 31 -14.67 -9.45 39.98
C GLU A 31 -14.46 -8.31 38.96
N SER A 32 -13.30 -7.65 39.01
CA SER A 32 -12.91 -6.63 38.03
C SER A 32 -12.69 -7.19 36.63
N GLN A 33 -12.15 -8.41 36.50
CA GLN A 33 -11.96 -9.09 35.20
C GLN A 33 -13.28 -9.56 34.60
N ILE A 34 -14.16 -10.14 35.42
CA ILE A 34 -15.46 -10.66 34.96
C ILE A 34 -16.37 -9.54 34.45
N ASN A 35 -16.34 -8.37 35.11
CA ASN A 35 -17.16 -7.22 34.73
C ASN A 35 -16.33 -6.14 34.01
N GLU A 36 -15.21 -6.53 33.41
CA GLU A 36 -14.34 -5.57 32.74
C GLU A 36 -15.09 -4.89 31.59
N PRO A 37 -15.14 -3.54 31.56
CA PRO A 37 -15.74 -2.81 30.46
C PRO A 37 -14.92 -2.99 29.17
N ILE A 38 -15.61 -3.08 28.04
CA ILE A 38 -14.97 -3.28 26.73
C ILE A 38 -15.09 -1.99 25.93
N ALA A 39 -13.95 -1.43 25.52
CA ALA A 39 -13.86 -0.25 24.69
C ALA A 39 -14.14 -0.61 23.23
N ILE A 40 -15.04 0.15 22.58
CA ILE A 40 -15.12 0.24 21.12
C ILE A 40 -14.11 1.31 20.70
N ILE A 41 -13.09 0.91 19.94
CA ILE A 41 -12.00 1.81 19.54
C ILE A 41 -12.03 2.15 18.05
N GLY A 42 -12.72 1.37 17.22
CA GLY A 42 -12.88 1.67 15.79
C GLY A 42 -14.15 1.08 15.19
N ILE A 43 -14.61 1.66 14.09
CA ILE A 43 -15.82 1.29 13.36
C ILE A 43 -15.53 1.28 11.86
N GLY A 44 -16.02 0.25 11.16
CA GLY A 44 -16.20 0.24 9.71
C GLY A 44 -17.64 -0.12 9.38
N CYS A 45 -18.22 0.48 8.33
CA CYS A 45 -19.57 0.15 7.90
C CYS A 45 -19.85 0.44 6.43
N LYS A 46 -20.80 -0.31 5.86
CA LYS A 46 -21.44 -0.04 4.57
C LYS A 46 -22.93 -0.29 4.69
N PHE A 47 -23.73 0.76 4.52
CA PHE A 47 -25.19 0.73 4.61
C PHE A 47 -25.84 1.39 3.38
N PRO A 48 -27.12 1.10 3.10
CA PRO A 48 -27.86 1.68 1.98
C PRO A 48 -27.88 3.20 2.01
N GLY A 49 -28.03 3.83 0.84
CA GLY A 49 -28.01 5.29 0.70
C GLY A 49 -26.61 5.90 0.58
N GLY A 50 -25.59 5.10 0.25
CA GLY A 50 -24.20 5.56 0.12
C GLY A 50 -23.45 5.71 1.45
N ALA A 51 -24.03 5.25 2.57
CA ALA A 51 -23.45 5.30 3.90
C ALA A 51 -22.30 4.27 4.07
N ASN A 52 -21.19 4.53 3.38
CA ASN A 52 -20.02 3.65 3.29
C ASN A 52 -18.91 3.94 4.32
N THR A 53 -19.15 4.88 5.24
CA THR A 53 -18.28 5.20 6.37
C THR A 53 -19.15 5.59 7.58
N PRO A 54 -18.61 5.54 8.82
CA PRO A 54 -19.34 6.02 10.00
C PRO A 54 -19.75 7.50 9.89
N GLU A 55 -18.91 8.33 9.26
CA GLU A 55 -19.19 9.75 9.01
C GLU A 55 -20.37 9.93 8.04
N LEU A 56 -20.37 9.24 6.89
CA LEU A 56 -21.46 9.32 5.92
C LEU A 56 -22.77 8.74 6.45
N LEU A 57 -22.71 7.72 7.32
CA LEU A 57 -23.88 7.22 8.02
C LEU A 57 -24.45 8.30 8.97
N TRP A 58 -23.58 9.00 9.71
CA TRP A 58 -24.03 10.08 10.59
C TRP A 58 -24.69 11.21 9.79
N ASP A 59 -24.07 11.66 8.70
CA ASP A 59 -24.63 12.72 7.84
C ASP A 59 -26.05 12.37 7.36
N MET A 60 -26.25 11.12 6.91
CA MET A 60 -27.56 10.61 6.50
C MET A 60 -28.59 10.61 7.66
N LEU A 61 -28.16 10.21 8.86
CA LEU A 61 -29.02 10.16 10.05
C LEU A 61 -29.39 11.57 10.55
N GLU A 62 -28.44 12.50 10.54
CA GLU A 62 -28.63 13.89 10.95
C GLU A 62 -29.60 14.61 9.99
N GLN A 63 -29.46 14.37 8.68
CA GLN A 63 -30.34 14.94 7.66
C GLN A 63 -31.73 14.27 7.62
N GLY A 64 -31.90 13.14 8.32
CA GLY A 64 -33.16 12.38 8.35
C GLY A 64 -33.46 11.68 7.02
N GLU A 65 -32.43 11.27 6.31
CA GLU A 65 -32.54 10.58 5.02
C GLU A 65 -32.76 9.05 5.18
N GLN A 66 -33.22 8.41 4.10
CA GLN A 66 -33.45 6.97 4.03
C GLN A 66 -32.74 6.35 2.81
N GLY A 67 -32.16 5.17 3.00
CA GLY A 67 -31.50 4.39 1.95
C GLY A 67 -32.43 3.40 1.23
N ILE A 68 -33.73 3.43 1.52
CA ILE A 68 -34.73 2.54 0.91
C ILE A 68 -35.12 3.03 -0.48
N ARG A 69 -35.08 2.13 -1.47
CA ARG A 69 -35.46 2.40 -2.85
C ARG A 69 -36.25 1.24 -3.47
N GLU A 70 -36.97 1.51 -4.55
CA GLU A 70 -37.58 0.44 -5.36
C GLU A 70 -36.50 -0.26 -6.20
N MET A 71 -36.45 -1.58 -6.13
CA MET A 71 -35.57 -2.38 -6.98
C MET A 71 -36.30 -2.79 -8.26
N ARG A 72 -35.62 -2.64 -9.39
CA ARG A 72 -36.14 -3.02 -10.72
C ARG A 72 -35.44 -4.25 -11.27
N GLN A 73 -34.10 -4.21 -11.33
CA GLN A 73 -33.30 -5.27 -11.95
C GLN A 73 -31.91 -5.43 -11.31
N GLU A 74 -31.57 -4.69 -10.26
CA GLU A 74 -30.22 -4.63 -9.67
C GLU A 74 -29.74 -5.94 -9.04
N ARG A 75 -30.66 -6.88 -8.76
CA ARG A 75 -30.37 -8.23 -8.23
C ARG A 75 -31.06 -9.31 -9.06
N TRP A 76 -32.36 -9.14 -9.30
CA TRP A 76 -33.19 -9.97 -10.17
C TRP A 76 -34.23 -9.11 -10.88
N VAL A 77 -34.83 -9.64 -11.95
CA VAL A 77 -35.92 -8.97 -12.68
C VAL A 77 -37.16 -8.91 -11.79
N MET A 78 -37.46 -7.75 -11.23
CA MET A 78 -38.49 -7.61 -10.20
C MET A 78 -39.90 -7.96 -10.71
N ASP A 79 -40.20 -7.66 -11.97
CA ASP A 79 -41.53 -7.92 -12.56
C ASP A 79 -41.87 -9.43 -12.64
N ASP A 80 -40.86 -10.30 -12.68
CA ASP A 80 -41.06 -11.75 -12.68
C ASP A 80 -41.54 -12.27 -11.32
N PHE A 81 -41.31 -11.52 -10.23
CA PHE A 81 -41.62 -11.94 -8.86
C PHE A 81 -42.62 -11.02 -8.16
N TYR A 82 -42.87 -9.82 -8.67
CA TYR A 82 -43.80 -8.89 -8.03
C TYR A 82 -45.26 -9.21 -8.34
N SER A 83 -46.12 -9.18 -7.31
CA SER A 83 -47.57 -9.07 -7.46
C SER A 83 -48.19 -8.44 -6.20
N PRO A 84 -49.07 -7.44 -6.33
CA PRO A 84 -49.81 -6.91 -5.18
C PRO A 84 -50.81 -7.91 -4.60
N ASP A 85 -51.21 -8.94 -5.38
CA ASP A 85 -52.06 -10.02 -4.89
C ASP A 85 -51.24 -11.02 -4.04
N LYS A 86 -51.39 -10.89 -2.72
CA LYS A 86 -50.72 -11.73 -1.70
C LYS A 86 -51.09 -13.22 -1.79
N SER A 87 -52.19 -13.57 -2.47
CA SER A 87 -52.61 -14.96 -2.61
C SER A 87 -51.78 -15.74 -3.63
N LEU A 88 -51.12 -15.06 -4.59
CA LEU A 88 -50.37 -15.71 -5.67
C LEU A 88 -49.07 -16.35 -5.18
N ASP A 89 -48.83 -17.60 -5.55
CA ASP A 89 -47.63 -18.35 -5.19
C ASP A 89 -46.39 -17.89 -5.96
N GLY A 90 -45.23 -17.98 -5.30
CA GLY A 90 -43.94 -17.56 -5.87
C GLY A 90 -43.77 -16.04 -6.04
N LYS A 91 -44.69 -15.22 -5.50
CA LYS A 91 -44.67 -13.77 -5.64
C LYS A 91 -44.34 -13.04 -4.33
N MET A 92 -43.77 -11.85 -4.46
CA MET A 92 -43.57 -10.85 -3.40
C MET A 92 -44.45 -9.62 -3.67
N TYR A 93 -44.98 -9.00 -2.62
CA TYR A 93 -45.93 -7.89 -2.75
C TYR A 93 -45.34 -6.51 -2.56
N THR A 94 -44.02 -6.41 -2.34
CA THR A 94 -43.30 -5.13 -2.22
C THR A 94 -42.12 -5.09 -3.18
N ARG A 95 -41.81 -3.90 -3.68
CA ARG A 95 -40.65 -3.63 -4.55
C ARG A 95 -39.47 -3.02 -3.82
N SER A 96 -39.69 -2.58 -2.58
CA SER A 96 -38.74 -1.75 -1.87
C SER A 96 -37.72 -2.58 -1.10
N ILE A 97 -36.50 -2.09 -1.09
CA ILE A 97 -35.36 -2.72 -0.41
C ILE A 97 -34.28 -1.67 -0.15
N GLY A 98 -33.56 -1.78 0.96
CA GLY A 98 -32.31 -1.05 1.18
C GLY A 98 -31.16 -1.80 0.54
N LEU A 99 -30.62 -1.31 -0.58
CA LEU A 99 -29.55 -2.00 -1.32
C LEU A 99 -28.20 -1.33 -1.07
N LEU A 100 -27.15 -2.16 -1.03
CA LEU A 100 -25.79 -1.70 -1.24
C LEU A 100 -25.52 -1.58 -2.74
N ASP A 101 -24.73 -0.59 -3.10
CA ASP A 101 -24.21 -0.45 -4.46
C ASP A 101 -22.93 -1.28 -4.63
N ASP A 102 -22.59 -1.63 -5.87
CA ASP A 102 -21.31 -2.26 -6.24
C ASP A 102 -20.95 -3.55 -5.46
N VAL A 103 -21.93 -4.38 -5.08
CA VAL A 103 -21.70 -5.66 -4.37
C VAL A 103 -20.87 -6.68 -5.17
N ASP A 104 -20.80 -6.48 -6.47
CA ASP A 104 -19.98 -7.23 -7.41
C ASP A 104 -18.53 -6.73 -7.48
N LYS A 105 -18.21 -5.56 -6.92
CA LYS A 105 -16.87 -4.97 -6.99
C LYS A 105 -16.04 -5.24 -5.72
N PHE A 106 -14.75 -5.53 -5.91
CA PHE A 106 -13.81 -5.80 -4.81
C PHE A 106 -12.36 -5.56 -5.26
N ASP A 107 -11.46 -5.20 -4.34
CA ASP A 107 -10.01 -5.09 -4.63
C ASP A 107 -9.30 -6.41 -4.25
N ALA A 108 -9.31 -7.38 -5.17
CA ALA A 108 -8.73 -8.70 -4.90
C ALA A 108 -7.20 -8.65 -4.76
N ASP A 109 -6.53 -7.78 -5.53
CA ASP A 109 -5.08 -7.65 -5.55
C ASP A 109 -4.54 -7.14 -4.20
N PHE A 110 -5.25 -6.20 -3.56
CA PHE A 110 -4.92 -5.71 -2.22
C PHE A 110 -4.82 -6.84 -1.19
N PHE A 111 -5.78 -7.77 -1.21
CA PHE A 111 -5.88 -8.90 -0.31
C PHE A 111 -5.10 -10.13 -0.77
N GLY A 112 -4.36 -10.05 -1.89
CA GLY A 112 -3.62 -11.19 -2.45
C GLY A 112 -4.52 -12.35 -2.90
N ILE A 113 -5.76 -12.04 -3.30
CA ILE A 113 -6.76 -13.01 -3.78
C ILE A 113 -6.72 -13.05 -5.31
N THR A 114 -6.67 -14.25 -5.88
CA THR A 114 -6.66 -14.40 -7.34
C THR A 114 -8.02 -14.02 -7.96
N PRO A 115 -8.07 -13.55 -9.22
CA PRO A 115 -9.34 -13.25 -9.88
C PRO A 115 -10.34 -14.44 -9.92
N ILE A 116 -9.83 -15.66 -10.07
CA ILE A 116 -10.67 -16.87 -10.10
C ILE A 116 -11.30 -17.12 -8.72
N GLU A 117 -10.52 -17.00 -7.65
CA GLU A 117 -11.05 -17.13 -6.29
C GLU A 117 -12.05 -16.02 -5.97
N ALA A 118 -11.74 -14.76 -6.32
CA ALA A 118 -12.61 -13.62 -6.06
C ALA A 118 -13.99 -13.76 -6.75
N LYS A 119 -14.05 -14.38 -7.94
CA LYS A 119 -15.32 -14.70 -8.62
C LYS A 119 -16.16 -15.74 -7.87
N SER A 120 -15.54 -16.75 -7.27
CA SER A 120 -16.22 -17.78 -6.48
C SER A 120 -16.54 -17.34 -5.04
N MET A 121 -16.04 -16.17 -4.61
CA MET A 121 -16.28 -15.64 -3.27
C MET A 121 -17.63 -14.93 -3.16
N ASP A 122 -18.41 -15.32 -2.16
CA ASP A 122 -19.61 -14.59 -1.74
C ASP A 122 -19.25 -13.11 -1.51
N PRO A 123 -19.97 -12.16 -2.16
CA PRO A 123 -19.87 -10.73 -1.87
C PRO A 123 -19.86 -10.37 -0.38
N GLN A 124 -20.54 -11.16 0.48
CA GLN A 124 -20.51 -10.97 1.92
C GLN A 124 -19.08 -11.07 2.50
N HIS A 125 -18.27 -12.02 2.02
CA HIS A 125 -16.88 -12.14 2.44
C HIS A 125 -16.05 -10.95 1.98
N ARG A 126 -16.23 -10.54 0.72
CA ARG A 126 -15.49 -9.44 0.08
C ARG A 126 -15.73 -8.11 0.78
N ILE A 127 -17.00 -7.76 0.98
CA ILE A 127 -17.40 -6.53 1.68
C ILE A 127 -16.87 -6.54 3.11
N THR A 128 -17.01 -7.65 3.82
CA THR A 128 -16.54 -7.75 5.21
C THR A 128 -15.02 -7.54 5.33
N LEU A 129 -14.22 -8.02 4.37
CA LEU A 129 -12.77 -7.79 4.36
C LEU A 129 -12.41 -6.30 4.27
N GLU A 130 -13.03 -5.57 3.32
CA GLU A 130 -12.84 -4.12 3.20
C GLU A 130 -13.32 -3.38 4.46
N THR A 131 -14.46 -3.78 5.02
CA THR A 131 -15.03 -3.15 6.21
C THR A 131 -14.19 -3.42 7.47
N CYS A 132 -13.56 -4.60 7.58
CA CYS A 132 -12.60 -4.90 8.65
C CYS A 132 -11.35 -4.01 8.55
N TRP A 133 -10.82 -3.82 7.34
CA TRP A 133 -9.68 -2.91 7.12
C TRP A 133 -10.03 -1.47 7.51
N GLN A 134 -11.19 -0.97 7.06
CA GLN A 134 -11.71 0.34 7.44
C GLN A 134 -11.83 0.49 8.97
N ALA A 135 -12.33 -0.55 9.67
CA ALA A 135 -12.49 -0.52 11.12
C ALA A 135 -11.13 -0.45 11.86
N ILE A 136 -10.10 -1.13 11.35
CA ILE A 136 -8.72 -1.08 11.87
C ILE A 136 -8.11 0.31 11.66
N GLU A 137 -8.26 0.89 10.47
CA GLU A 137 -7.80 2.26 10.19
C GLU A 137 -8.53 3.31 11.03
N ASN A 138 -9.84 3.12 11.27
CA ASN A 138 -10.63 3.96 12.16
C ASN A 138 -10.17 3.84 13.63
N ALA A 139 -9.74 2.65 14.05
CA ALA A 139 -9.18 2.40 15.38
C ALA A 139 -7.79 3.03 15.60
N GLY A 140 -7.17 3.56 14.55
CA GLY A 140 -5.82 4.07 14.60
C GLY A 140 -4.77 2.98 14.76
N LEU A 141 -5.05 1.75 14.32
CA LEU A 141 -4.16 0.60 14.45
C LEU A 141 -3.48 0.30 13.10
N ILE A 142 -2.23 -0.18 13.17
CA ILE A 142 -1.48 -0.64 12.00
C ILE A 142 -1.76 -2.14 11.83
N ALA A 143 -2.32 -2.54 10.67
CA ALA A 143 -2.70 -3.93 10.42
C ALA A 143 -1.49 -4.89 10.47
N ALA A 144 -0.32 -4.46 9.99
CA ALA A 144 0.93 -5.24 10.08
C ALA A 144 1.31 -5.59 11.53
N ASP A 145 1.08 -4.70 12.49
CA ASP A 145 1.40 -4.91 13.92
C ASP A 145 0.46 -5.92 14.58
N LEU A 146 -0.72 -6.14 13.99
CA LEU A 146 -1.69 -7.13 14.47
C LEU A 146 -1.40 -8.55 13.95
N ARG A 147 -0.45 -8.72 13.03
CA ARG A 147 -0.06 -10.05 12.54
C ARG A 147 0.51 -10.87 13.70
N ASP A 148 0.13 -12.15 13.72
CA ASP A 148 0.48 -13.11 14.77
C ASP A 148 -0.03 -12.76 16.19
N SER A 149 -0.82 -11.68 16.35
CA SER A 149 -1.47 -11.33 17.61
C SER A 149 -2.69 -12.21 17.90
N GLN A 150 -3.09 -12.26 19.18
CA GLN A 150 -4.32 -12.92 19.63
C GLN A 150 -5.57 -12.06 19.34
N THR A 151 -5.70 -11.61 18.10
CA THR A 151 -6.89 -10.88 17.61
C THR A 151 -7.98 -11.88 17.21
N GLY A 152 -9.19 -11.74 17.75
CA GLY A 152 -10.34 -12.59 17.41
C GLY A 152 -11.26 -11.98 16.33
N THR A 153 -11.98 -12.82 15.58
CA THR A 153 -12.96 -12.41 14.55
C THR A 153 -14.32 -13.06 14.83
N PHE A 154 -15.36 -12.24 15.04
CA PHE A 154 -16.70 -12.68 15.41
C PHE A 154 -17.73 -12.07 14.46
N LEU A 155 -18.24 -12.86 13.52
CA LEU A 155 -19.08 -12.36 12.41
C LEU A 155 -20.48 -12.95 12.44
N GLY A 156 -21.50 -12.09 12.49
CA GLY A 156 -22.89 -12.46 12.25
C GLY A 156 -23.19 -12.57 10.75
N ILE A 157 -23.65 -13.74 10.28
CA ILE A 157 -23.96 -14.01 8.86
C ILE A 157 -24.99 -15.15 8.79
N CYS A 158 -26.04 -15.04 7.97
CA CYS A 158 -27.15 -16.01 7.97
C CYS A 158 -27.61 -16.50 6.58
N HIS A 159 -27.51 -15.70 5.52
CA HIS A 159 -27.97 -16.13 4.18
C HIS A 159 -26.85 -16.74 3.33
N HIS A 160 -27.23 -17.67 2.46
CA HIS A 160 -26.35 -18.42 1.57
C HIS A 160 -26.67 -18.16 0.08
N ASP A 161 -27.15 -16.96 -0.25
CA ASP A 161 -27.70 -16.64 -1.57
C ASP A 161 -26.69 -16.89 -2.71
N TYR A 162 -25.41 -16.54 -2.51
CA TYR A 162 -24.38 -16.76 -3.52
C TYR A 162 -24.05 -18.24 -3.72
N ALA A 163 -24.05 -19.03 -2.64
CA ALA A 163 -23.90 -20.48 -2.70
C ALA A 163 -25.04 -21.12 -3.48
N ASN A 164 -26.27 -20.65 -3.27
CA ASN A 164 -27.46 -21.10 -3.99
C ASN A 164 -27.39 -20.75 -5.48
N LEU A 165 -26.87 -19.58 -5.83
CA LEU A 165 -26.58 -19.22 -7.23
C LEU A 165 -25.52 -20.15 -7.83
N ALA A 166 -24.40 -20.38 -7.14
CA ALA A 166 -23.34 -21.27 -7.59
C ALA A 166 -23.84 -22.71 -7.82
N ALA A 167 -24.77 -23.19 -6.98
CA ALA A 167 -25.37 -24.53 -7.11
C ALA A 167 -26.22 -24.70 -8.39
N THR A 168 -26.60 -23.62 -9.08
CA THR A 168 -27.30 -23.70 -10.37
C THR A 168 -26.36 -23.89 -11.57
N LEU A 169 -25.05 -23.74 -11.37
CA LEU A 169 -24.06 -23.92 -12.43
C LEU A 169 -23.82 -25.41 -12.72
N PRO A 170 -23.47 -25.77 -13.98
CA PRO A 170 -23.05 -27.13 -14.32
C PRO A 170 -21.84 -27.58 -13.49
N CYS A 171 -21.77 -28.87 -13.15
CA CYS A 171 -20.70 -29.42 -12.31
C CYS A 171 -19.30 -29.19 -12.90
N GLU A 172 -19.18 -29.07 -14.23
CA GLU A 172 -17.93 -28.80 -14.94
C GLU A 172 -17.34 -27.41 -14.63
N ARG A 173 -18.15 -26.49 -14.09
CA ARG A 173 -17.72 -25.14 -13.68
C ARG A 173 -17.34 -25.04 -12.21
N ILE A 174 -17.55 -26.10 -11.42
CA ILE A 174 -17.22 -26.10 -9.99
C ILE A 174 -15.70 -26.06 -9.83
N THR A 175 -15.22 -25.12 -9.02
CA THR A 175 -13.83 -24.95 -8.63
C THR A 175 -13.65 -25.28 -7.15
N PRO A 176 -12.41 -25.57 -6.69
CA PRO A 176 -12.15 -25.72 -5.25
C PRO A 176 -12.52 -24.49 -4.42
N TYR A 177 -12.55 -23.30 -5.05
CA TYR A 177 -12.86 -22.05 -4.37
C TYR A 177 -14.34 -21.92 -4.03
N ASP A 178 -15.26 -22.62 -4.70
CA ASP A 178 -16.70 -22.49 -4.42
C ASP A 178 -17.05 -22.92 -2.99
N GLY A 179 -16.35 -23.93 -2.45
CA GLY A 179 -16.50 -24.33 -1.05
C GLY A 179 -16.03 -23.24 -0.09
N THR A 180 -14.78 -22.79 -0.22
CA THR A 180 -14.19 -21.77 0.67
C THR A 180 -14.74 -20.36 0.45
N GLY A 181 -15.30 -20.10 -0.73
CA GLY A 181 -15.83 -18.81 -1.15
C GLY A 181 -17.20 -18.53 -0.57
N ASN A 182 -17.95 -19.58 -0.20
CA ASN A 182 -19.35 -19.48 0.23
C ASN A 182 -19.61 -20.01 1.64
N ALA A 183 -18.70 -20.81 2.21
CA ALA A 183 -18.86 -21.30 3.57
C ALA A 183 -18.80 -20.14 4.59
N HIS A 184 -19.84 -19.98 5.42
CA HIS A 184 -19.86 -18.95 6.46
C HIS A 184 -18.69 -19.06 7.43
N SER A 185 -18.23 -20.26 7.77
CA SER A 185 -17.02 -20.46 8.60
C SER A 185 -15.76 -19.90 7.93
N ALA A 186 -15.69 -19.95 6.60
CA ALA A 186 -14.60 -19.35 5.86
C ALA A 186 -14.68 -17.81 5.85
N ALA A 187 -15.84 -17.19 6.10
CA ALA A 187 -15.95 -15.73 6.21
C ALA A 187 -15.06 -15.16 7.33
N SER A 188 -15.28 -15.62 8.56
CA SER A 188 -14.50 -15.20 9.74
C SER A 188 -13.06 -15.73 9.68
N GLY A 189 -12.88 -16.98 9.22
CA GLY A 189 -11.56 -17.59 9.03
C GLY A 189 -10.69 -16.85 8.01
N ARG A 190 -11.29 -16.33 6.92
CA ARG A 190 -10.58 -15.58 5.88
C ARG A 190 -10.09 -14.22 6.36
N ILE A 191 -10.87 -13.54 7.22
CA ILE A 191 -10.41 -12.32 7.89
C ILE A 191 -9.16 -12.62 8.72
N ALA A 192 -9.22 -13.66 9.57
CA ALA A 192 -8.09 -14.05 10.40
C ALA A 192 -6.87 -14.48 9.54
N TYR A 193 -7.09 -15.24 8.48
CA TYR A 193 -6.04 -15.70 7.58
C TYR A 193 -5.30 -14.56 6.87
N LEU A 194 -6.05 -13.64 6.25
CA LEU A 194 -5.47 -12.55 5.46
C LEU A 194 -4.79 -11.47 6.31
N MET A 195 -5.37 -11.18 7.48
CA MET A 195 -4.80 -10.22 8.43
C MET A 195 -3.73 -10.83 9.35
N GLY A 196 -3.56 -12.16 9.32
CA GLY A 196 -2.55 -12.87 10.13
C GLY A 196 -2.92 -13.07 11.59
N PHE A 197 -4.20 -13.01 11.96
CA PHE A 197 -4.66 -13.13 13.34
C PHE A 197 -4.61 -14.58 13.87
N LYS A 198 -4.42 -14.74 15.18
CA LYS A 198 -4.33 -16.05 15.87
C LYS A 198 -5.41 -16.30 16.93
N GLY A 199 -6.27 -15.32 17.18
CA GLY A 199 -7.41 -15.49 18.10
C GLY A 199 -8.56 -16.31 17.49
N PRO A 200 -9.66 -16.52 18.24
CA PRO A 200 -10.84 -17.25 17.77
C PRO A 200 -11.45 -16.62 16.51
N ALA A 201 -11.81 -17.44 15.53
CA ALA A 201 -12.53 -17.03 14.33
C ALA A 201 -13.88 -17.75 14.25
N ILE A 202 -14.97 -17.03 14.49
CA ILE A 202 -16.32 -17.58 14.68
C ILE A 202 -17.33 -16.85 13.82
N SER A 203 -18.12 -17.63 13.07
CA SER A 203 -19.30 -17.15 12.37
C SER A 203 -20.56 -17.58 13.12
N VAL A 204 -21.51 -16.66 13.31
CA VAL A 204 -22.71 -16.84 14.13
C VAL A 204 -23.95 -16.61 13.27
N ASP A 205 -24.89 -17.55 13.34
CA ASP A 205 -26.25 -17.39 12.80
C ASP A 205 -27.27 -17.58 13.92
N THR A 206 -27.82 -16.45 14.36
CA THR A 206 -29.03 -16.38 15.20
C THR A 206 -30.08 -15.49 14.54
N ALA A 207 -30.13 -15.50 13.20
CA ALA A 207 -30.95 -14.62 12.38
C ALA A 207 -30.70 -13.13 12.69
N CYS A 208 -31.75 -12.35 12.99
CA CYS A 208 -31.68 -10.90 13.19
C CYS A 208 -30.79 -10.47 14.37
N SER A 209 -30.54 -11.36 15.33
CA SER A 209 -29.68 -11.08 16.50
C SER A 209 -28.20 -11.44 16.29
N SER A 210 -27.83 -12.01 15.13
CA SER A 210 -26.49 -12.58 14.87
C SER A 210 -25.35 -11.65 15.22
N SER A 211 -25.42 -10.38 14.83
CA SER A 211 -24.36 -9.40 15.10
C SER A 211 -24.27 -8.90 16.54
N LEU A 212 -25.36 -8.93 17.32
CA LEU A 212 -25.26 -8.65 18.76
C LEU A 212 -24.74 -9.87 19.53
N VAL A 213 -25.08 -11.08 19.08
CA VAL A 213 -24.53 -12.32 19.66
C VAL A 213 -23.04 -12.42 19.35
N SER A 214 -22.60 -12.08 18.13
CA SER A 214 -21.17 -12.04 17.79
C SER A 214 -20.41 -11.02 18.66
N LEU A 215 -20.98 -9.83 18.88
CA LEU A 215 -20.43 -8.81 19.79
C LEU A 215 -20.39 -9.28 21.25
N HIS A 216 -21.43 -9.97 21.73
CA HIS A 216 -21.43 -10.58 23.05
C HIS A 216 -20.29 -11.60 23.22
N LEU A 217 -20.12 -12.52 22.25
CA LEU A 217 -19.04 -13.51 22.27
C LEU A 217 -17.65 -12.87 22.22
N ALA A 218 -17.48 -11.79 21.45
CA ALA A 218 -16.24 -11.04 21.39
C ALA A 218 -15.90 -10.39 22.74
N CYS A 219 -16.89 -9.79 23.42
CA CYS A 219 -16.71 -9.24 24.77
C CYS A 219 -16.28 -10.32 25.77
N GLU A 220 -16.91 -11.50 25.72
CA GLU A 220 -16.55 -12.63 26.58
C GLU A 220 -15.14 -13.16 26.30
N SER A 221 -14.73 -13.22 25.02
CA SER A 221 -13.37 -13.61 24.61
C SER A 221 -12.30 -12.66 25.18
N LEU A 222 -12.57 -11.35 25.12
CA LEU A 222 -11.69 -10.32 25.69
C LEU A 222 -11.59 -10.41 27.21
N ARG A 223 -12.70 -10.60 27.92
CA ARG A 223 -12.72 -10.75 29.39
C ARG A 223 -11.96 -12.00 29.86
N LYS A 224 -12.05 -13.09 29.10
CA LYS A 224 -11.34 -14.35 29.38
C LYS A 224 -9.85 -14.30 29.01
N GLY A 225 -9.45 -13.38 28.14
CA GLY A 225 -8.10 -13.32 27.60
C GLY A 225 -7.84 -14.28 26.44
N ASP A 226 -8.88 -14.90 25.87
CA ASP A 226 -8.79 -15.67 24.62
C ASP A 226 -8.52 -14.74 23.42
N SER A 227 -8.84 -13.45 23.58
CA SER A 227 -8.45 -12.39 22.66
C SER A 227 -7.87 -11.18 23.40
N GLU A 228 -6.93 -10.50 22.75
CA GLU A 228 -6.39 -9.20 23.20
C GLU A 228 -7.09 -8.03 22.49
N ILE A 229 -7.46 -8.26 21.24
CA ILE A 229 -8.26 -7.38 20.38
C ILE A 229 -9.34 -8.25 19.74
N ALA A 230 -10.53 -7.72 19.47
CA ALA A 230 -11.55 -8.47 18.74
C ALA A 230 -12.24 -7.60 17.69
N LEU A 231 -12.44 -8.15 16.49
CA LEU A 231 -13.31 -7.59 15.48
C LEU A 231 -14.67 -8.29 15.60
N ALA A 232 -15.74 -7.52 15.78
CA ALA A 232 -17.09 -8.06 15.92
C ALA A 232 -18.09 -7.30 15.04
N GLY A 233 -19.07 -8.01 14.49
CA GLY A 233 -20.12 -7.35 13.71
C GLY A 233 -20.97 -8.31 12.90
N GLY A 234 -21.46 -7.87 11.76
CA GLY A 234 -22.26 -8.70 10.86
C GLY A 234 -22.45 -8.12 9.46
N ILE A 235 -22.83 -9.00 8.53
CA ILE A 235 -23.05 -8.72 7.12
C ILE A 235 -24.36 -9.37 6.67
N ASN A 236 -25.09 -8.68 5.80
CA ASN A 236 -26.27 -9.22 5.13
C ASN A 236 -26.38 -8.69 3.70
N LEU A 237 -26.67 -9.57 2.75
CA LEU A 237 -26.98 -9.23 1.36
C LEU A 237 -28.23 -9.99 0.88
N ALA A 238 -28.92 -9.45 -0.11
CA ALA A 238 -30.08 -10.06 -0.75
C ALA A 238 -29.80 -10.24 -2.24
N LEU A 239 -29.29 -11.41 -2.62
CA LEU A 239 -28.81 -11.66 -3.99
C LEU A 239 -29.82 -12.44 -4.85
N ILE A 240 -30.75 -13.16 -4.23
CA ILE A 240 -31.82 -13.91 -4.92
C ILE A 240 -33.22 -13.59 -4.37
N PRO A 241 -34.29 -13.76 -5.18
CA PRO A 241 -35.65 -13.39 -4.77
C PRO A 241 -36.24 -14.29 -3.68
N ASN A 242 -35.71 -15.51 -3.51
CA ASN A 242 -36.31 -16.57 -2.70
C ASN A 242 -36.67 -16.10 -1.29
N THR A 243 -35.72 -15.49 -0.59
CA THR A 243 -35.92 -15.01 0.79
C THR A 243 -36.98 -13.92 0.87
N SER A 244 -37.02 -13.00 -0.10
CA SER A 244 -38.06 -11.96 -0.18
C SER A 244 -39.45 -12.55 -0.45
N VAL A 245 -39.56 -13.60 -1.27
CA VAL A 245 -40.81 -14.35 -1.48
C VAL A 245 -41.23 -15.08 -0.21
N ILE A 246 -40.30 -15.74 0.50
CA ILE A 246 -40.57 -16.43 1.77
C ILE A 246 -41.15 -15.44 2.79
N PHE A 247 -40.52 -14.28 2.98
CA PHE A 247 -40.98 -13.28 3.95
C PHE A 247 -42.28 -12.60 3.52
N SER A 248 -42.54 -12.46 2.22
CA SER A 248 -43.86 -12.04 1.73
C SER A 248 -44.93 -13.07 2.10
N LYS A 249 -44.68 -14.37 1.88
CA LYS A 249 -45.63 -15.44 2.25
C LYS A 249 -45.86 -15.56 3.75
N ALA A 250 -44.84 -15.21 4.55
CA ALA A 250 -44.96 -15.11 5.99
C ALA A 250 -45.63 -13.82 6.48
N ASN A 251 -46.03 -12.90 5.58
CA ASN A 251 -46.57 -11.57 5.90
C ASN A 251 -45.67 -10.76 6.83
N MET A 252 -44.35 -10.89 6.66
CA MET A 252 -43.36 -10.19 7.47
C MET A 252 -43.00 -8.80 6.90
N LEU A 253 -43.27 -8.57 5.61
CA LEU A 253 -42.85 -7.36 4.91
C LEU A 253 -43.92 -6.27 4.90
N ALA A 254 -43.53 -5.01 4.99
CA ALA A 254 -44.43 -3.87 4.82
C ALA A 254 -44.86 -3.71 3.36
N GLU A 255 -46.14 -3.42 3.10
CA GLU A 255 -46.66 -3.27 1.73
C GLU A 255 -46.03 -2.06 1.00
N ASP A 256 -45.93 -0.93 1.71
CA ASP A 256 -45.29 0.30 1.21
C ASP A 256 -43.77 0.28 1.31
N GLY A 257 -43.20 -0.82 1.81
CA GLY A 257 -41.76 -0.99 1.88
C GLY A 257 -41.07 -0.09 2.90
N ARG A 258 -41.72 0.26 4.02
CA ARG A 258 -41.13 1.09 5.07
C ARG A 258 -41.26 0.45 6.44
N CYS A 259 -40.19 0.46 7.23
CA CYS A 259 -40.29 0.19 8.66
C CYS A 259 -40.96 1.39 9.34
N LYS A 260 -42.25 1.24 9.69
CA LYS A 260 -43.06 2.25 10.38
C LYS A 260 -43.07 1.99 11.89
N THR A 261 -41.88 1.88 12.45
CA THR A 261 -41.67 1.42 13.83
C THR A 261 -42.42 2.31 14.84
N PHE A 262 -43.20 1.66 15.71
CA PHE A 262 -44.05 2.26 16.74
C PHE A 262 -45.23 3.11 16.24
N ASP A 263 -45.43 3.22 14.92
CA ASP A 263 -46.56 3.93 14.34
C ASP A 263 -47.82 3.04 14.33
N ALA A 264 -49.00 3.67 14.34
CA ALA A 264 -50.29 2.99 14.23
C ALA A 264 -50.47 2.22 12.92
N SER A 265 -49.71 2.57 11.87
CA SER A 265 -49.73 1.94 10.55
C SER A 265 -48.63 0.89 10.33
N ALA A 266 -47.92 0.49 11.39
CA ALA A 266 -46.92 -0.57 11.38
C ALA A 266 -47.48 -1.91 10.84
N ASP A 267 -47.01 -2.39 9.69
CA ASP A 267 -47.55 -3.58 9.00
C ASP A 267 -46.49 -4.62 8.61
N GLY A 268 -45.23 -4.40 8.99
CA GLY A 268 -44.10 -5.23 8.61
C GLY A 268 -42.80 -4.42 8.49
N TYR A 269 -41.72 -5.09 8.11
CA TYR A 269 -40.42 -4.44 7.85
C TYR A 269 -40.10 -4.39 6.35
N VAL A 270 -39.11 -3.57 5.98
CA VAL A 270 -38.48 -3.63 4.65
C VAL A 270 -37.09 -4.25 4.78
N ARG A 271 -36.72 -5.16 3.86
CA ARG A 271 -35.40 -5.78 3.89
C ARG A 271 -34.31 -4.75 3.59
N GLY A 272 -33.15 -4.92 4.22
CA GLY A 272 -31.96 -4.13 3.97
C GLY A 272 -30.72 -5.00 3.80
N GLU A 273 -29.77 -4.51 3.02
CA GLU A 273 -28.41 -5.01 2.93
C GLU A 273 -27.50 -4.15 3.81
N GLY A 274 -26.40 -4.70 4.32
CA GLY A 274 -25.48 -3.89 5.13
C GLY A 274 -24.37 -4.69 5.80
N CYS A 275 -23.25 -4.02 6.05
CA CYS A 275 -22.11 -4.52 6.80
C CYS A 275 -21.74 -3.53 7.90
N GLY A 276 -21.47 -4.03 9.12
CA GLY A 276 -20.89 -3.22 10.19
C GLY A 276 -19.90 -4.05 10.99
N ILE A 277 -18.74 -3.46 11.32
CA ILE A 277 -17.67 -4.08 12.10
C ILE A 277 -17.19 -3.06 13.14
N VAL A 278 -16.98 -3.51 14.38
CA VAL A 278 -16.35 -2.75 15.46
C VAL A 278 -15.07 -3.43 15.92
N VAL A 279 -14.06 -2.62 16.28
CA VAL A 279 -12.83 -3.08 16.92
C VAL A 279 -12.93 -2.88 18.42
N LEU A 280 -12.64 -3.93 19.17
CA LEU A 280 -12.85 -4.01 20.61
C LEU A 280 -11.55 -4.30 21.35
N LYS A 281 -11.37 -3.65 22.50
CA LYS A 281 -10.33 -3.96 23.49
C LYS A 281 -10.91 -3.90 24.89
N ARG A 282 -10.28 -4.60 25.83
CA ARG A 282 -10.46 -4.32 27.25
C ARG A 282 -10.20 -2.84 27.51
N LEU A 283 -11.06 -2.16 28.29
CA LEU A 283 -10.94 -0.72 28.50
C LEU A 283 -9.59 -0.35 29.13
N SER A 284 -9.06 -1.16 30.05
CA SER A 284 -7.74 -0.90 30.64
C SER A 284 -6.63 -0.96 29.61
N ASP A 285 -6.71 -1.86 28.64
CA ASP A 285 -5.72 -2.00 27.58
C ASP A 285 -5.84 -0.88 26.54
N ALA A 286 -7.06 -0.46 26.22
CA ALA A 286 -7.29 0.70 25.35
C ALA A 286 -6.69 1.98 25.95
N VAL A 287 -6.90 2.22 27.25
CA VAL A 287 -6.32 3.37 27.96
C VAL A 287 -4.80 3.25 28.07
N ARG A 288 -4.27 2.08 28.43
CA ARG A 288 -2.82 1.83 28.51
C ARG A 288 -2.12 2.12 27.18
N ASP A 289 -2.73 1.70 26.08
CA ASP A 289 -2.14 1.80 24.75
C ASP A 289 -2.49 3.12 24.05
N GLY A 290 -3.17 4.05 24.76
CA GLY A 290 -3.52 5.37 24.23
C GLY A 290 -4.55 5.35 23.09
N ASN A 291 -5.36 4.31 22.98
CA ASN A 291 -6.37 4.20 21.93
C ASN A 291 -7.51 5.19 22.14
N ASN A 292 -8.04 5.72 21.04
CA ASN A 292 -9.24 6.56 21.09
C ASN A 292 -10.48 5.70 21.38
N VAL A 293 -11.08 5.85 22.56
CA VAL A 293 -12.28 5.09 22.96
C VAL A 293 -13.53 5.83 22.48
N LEU A 294 -14.27 5.25 21.53
CA LEU A 294 -15.49 5.82 20.96
C LEU A 294 -16.70 5.62 21.89
N ALA A 295 -16.79 4.47 22.53
CA ALA A 295 -17.81 4.13 23.53
C ALA A 295 -17.37 2.89 24.33
N VAL A 296 -18.11 2.57 25.39
CA VAL A 296 -17.81 1.44 26.27
C VAL A 296 -19.01 0.51 26.37
N VAL A 297 -18.82 -0.76 26.04
CA VAL A 297 -19.78 -1.84 26.33
C VAL A 297 -19.64 -2.20 27.81
N LYS A 298 -20.65 -1.84 28.60
CA LYS A 298 -20.69 -2.09 30.05
C LYS A 298 -21.19 -3.49 30.37
N GLY A 299 -22.16 -3.98 29.61
CA GLY A 299 -22.75 -5.30 29.81
C GLY A 299 -23.50 -5.79 28.59
N SER A 300 -23.65 -7.10 28.47
CA SER A 300 -24.43 -7.74 27.42
C SER A 300 -25.04 -9.04 27.92
N ALA A 301 -26.15 -9.45 27.33
CA ALA A 301 -26.79 -10.72 27.61
C ALA A 301 -27.47 -11.29 26.37
N VAL A 302 -27.56 -12.62 26.31
CA VAL A 302 -28.24 -13.39 25.28
C VAL A 302 -29.13 -14.43 25.95
N ASN A 303 -30.38 -14.59 25.50
CA ASN A 303 -31.28 -15.65 25.96
C ASN A 303 -32.17 -16.19 24.82
N GLN A 304 -33.19 -16.98 25.16
CA GLN A 304 -34.12 -17.56 24.19
C GLN A 304 -35.58 -17.46 24.68
N ASP A 305 -36.50 -17.26 23.74
CA ASP A 305 -37.95 -17.08 23.99
C ASP A 305 -38.65 -18.29 24.60
N GLY A 306 -38.02 -19.46 24.57
CA GLY A 306 -38.55 -20.73 24.99
C GLY A 306 -39.72 -21.19 24.13
N GLN A 307 -40.73 -21.76 24.80
CA GLN A 307 -41.99 -22.13 24.19
C GLN A 307 -42.93 -20.91 24.14
N SER A 308 -42.81 -20.09 23.09
CA SER A 308 -43.73 -18.98 22.81
C SER A 308 -44.98 -19.45 22.04
N GLN A 309 -45.84 -18.52 21.61
CA GLN A 309 -47.09 -18.82 20.87
C GLN A 309 -46.86 -19.38 19.44
N GLY A 310 -45.61 -19.41 18.99
CA GLY A 310 -45.16 -19.97 17.72
C GLY A 310 -43.68 -19.66 17.56
N LEU A 311 -42.93 -20.48 16.80
CA LEU A 311 -41.47 -20.34 16.70
C LEU A 311 -41.00 -18.92 16.36
N THR A 312 -41.76 -18.21 15.53
CA THR A 312 -41.45 -16.84 15.08
C THR A 312 -42.14 -15.74 15.87
N ALA A 313 -42.92 -16.09 16.90
CA ALA A 313 -43.63 -15.13 17.73
C ALA A 313 -42.75 -14.69 18.91
N PRO A 314 -42.52 -13.37 19.12
CA PRO A 314 -41.67 -12.87 20.19
C PRO A 314 -42.28 -13.12 21.58
N ASN A 315 -41.45 -13.11 22.62
CA ASN A 315 -41.86 -13.32 24.01
C ASN A 315 -41.45 -12.15 24.93
N GLU A 316 -42.44 -11.40 25.43
CA GLU A 316 -42.24 -10.26 26.33
C GLU A 316 -41.39 -10.61 27.57
N THR A 317 -41.70 -11.73 28.24
CA THR A 317 -40.99 -12.12 29.48
C THR A 317 -39.52 -12.46 29.20
N ALA A 318 -39.24 -13.06 28.05
CA ALA A 318 -37.87 -13.35 27.64
C ALA A 318 -37.10 -12.05 27.32
N GLN A 319 -37.75 -11.07 26.67
CA GLN A 319 -37.16 -9.75 26.41
C GLN A 319 -36.86 -8.99 27.70
N VAL A 320 -37.79 -8.98 28.67
CA VAL A 320 -37.55 -8.40 30.01
C VAL A 320 -36.35 -9.07 30.69
N SER A 321 -36.28 -10.40 30.63
CA SER A 321 -35.21 -11.18 31.27
C SER A 321 -33.82 -10.89 30.66
N VAL A 322 -33.71 -10.76 29.33
CA VAL A 322 -32.42 -10.44 28.70
C VAL A 322 -31.98 -9.01 29.02
N ILE A 323 -32.91 -8.06 29.04
CA ILE A 323 -32.63 -6.66 29.42
C ILE A 323 -32.12 -6.59 30.86
N GLN A 324 -32.84 -7.20 31.81
CA GLN A 324 -32.44 -7.23 33.21
C GLN A 324 -31.08 -7.91 33.42
N SER A 325 -30.79 -8.97 32.67
CA SER A 325 -29.49 -9.64 32.73
C SER A 325 -28.36 -8.75 32.22
N ALA A 326 -28.56 -8.02 31.11
CA ALA A 326 -27.58 -7.09 30.58
C ALA A 326 -27.32 -5.91 31.54
N LEU A 327 -28.37 -5.35 32.15
CA LEU A 327 -28.25 -4.31 33.19
C LEU A 327 -27.47 -4.80 34.41
N LYS A 328 -27.77 -6.03 34.86
CA LYS A 328 -27.07 -6.67 35.97
C LYS A 328 -25.58 -6.86 35.66
N HIS A 329 -25.24 -7.37 34.47
CA HIS A 329 -23.84 -7.50 34.04
C HIS A 329 -23.14 -6.15 33.91
N ALA A 330 -23.88 -5.10 33.53
CA ALA A 330 -23.35 -3.74 33.43
C ALA A 330 -23.15 -3.05 34.79
N GLY A 331 -23.80 -3.54 35.85
CA GLY A 331 -23.84 -2.87 37.15
C GLY A 331 -24.57 -1.52 37.10
N ILE A 332 -25.53 -1.36 36.17
CA ILE A 332 -26.26 -0.12 35.92
C ILE A 332 -27.72 -0.26 36.37
N ASN A 333 -28.23 0.76 37.06
CA ASN A 333 -29.65 0.84 37.40
C ASN A 333 -30.48 1.27 36.17
N HIS A 334 -31.68 0.71 36.02
CA HIS A 334 -32.54 0.95 34.86
C HIS A 334 -32.92 2.43 34.64
N GLU A 335 -32.98 3.24 35.70
CA GLU A 335 -33.27 4.69 35.61
C GLU A 335 -32.14 5.49 34.95
N GLN A 336 -30.91 4.97 34.95
CA GLN A 336 -29.74 5.64 34.39
C GLN A 336 -29.67 5.55 32.87
N VAL A 337 -30.40 4.63 32.25
CA VAL A 337 -30.41 4.45 30.78
C VAL A 337 -31.26 5.55 30.13
N ASN A 338 -30.69 6.33 29.22
CA ASN A 338 -31.37 7.46 28.60
C ASN A 338 -32.11 7.06 27.32
N TYR A 339 -31.51 6.14 26.55
CA TYR A 339 -31.94 5.82 25.19
C TYR A 339 -31.96 4.31 24.94
N ILE A 340 -32.92 3.82 24.17
CA ILE A 340 -32.92 2.46 23.61
C ILE A 340 -32.95 2.54 22.09
N GLU A 341 -31.94 1.96 21.48
CA GLU A 341 -31.98 1.55 20.07
C GLU A 341 -32.65 0.17 20.01
N ALA A 342 -33.92 0.18 19.66
CA ALA A 342 -34.81 -0.97 19.70
C ALA A 342 -34.55 -1.95 18.55
N HIS A 343 -35.05 -3.18 18.70
CA HIS A 343 -35.19 -4.09 17.58
C HIS A 343 -36.17 -3.51 16.56
N GLY A 344 -37.33 -3.03 17.00
CA GLY A 344 -38.14 -2.03 16.32
C GLY A 344 -38.34 -2.27 14.82
N THR A 345 -38.95 -3.41 14.47
CA THR A 345 -39.15 -3.83 13.08
C THR A 345 -40.36 -3.20 12.39
N GLY A 346 -41.25 -2.51 13.11
CA GLY A 346 -42.46 -1.95 12.48
C GLY A 346 -43.54 -3.01 12.28
N THR A 347 -43.61 -4.01 13.15
CA THR A 347 -44.59 -5.09 13.03
C THR A 347 -45.76 -4.87 13.99
N ASN A 348 -46.98 -5.17 13.52
CA ASN A 348 -48.21 -5.04 14.33
C ASN A 348 -48.14 -5.75 15.70
N LEU A 349 -47.48 -6.91 15.77
CA LEU A 349 -47.37 -7.70 17.00
C LEU A 349 -46.08 -7.40 17.79
N GLY A 350 -44.95 -7.24 17.10
CA GLY A 350 -43.64 -7.10 17.75
C GLY A 350 -43.46 -5.77 18.45
N ASP A 351 -43.91 -4.66 17.86
CA ASP A 351 -43.68 -3.32 18.42
C ASP A 351 -44.39 -3.15 19.80
N PRO A 352 -45.67 -3.58 19.99
CA PRO A 352 -46.29 -3.57 21.31
C PRO A 352 -45.60 -4.47 22.35
N ILE A 353 -45.15 -5.66 21.95
CA ILE A 353 -44.45 -6.59 22.85
C ILE A 353 -43.11 -6.00 23.31
N GLU A 354 -42.36 -5.41 22.39
CA GLU A 354 -41.08 -4.80 22.73
C GLU A 354 -41.24 -3.60 23.65
N VAL A 355 -42.19 -2.70 23.37
CA VAL A 355 -42.41 -1.53 24.23
C VAL A 355 -42.94 -1.95 25.61
N ALA A 356 -43.81 -2.95 25.70
CA ALA A 356 -44.25 -3.49 26.99
C ALA A 356 -43.07 -4.05 27.81
N ALA A 357 -42.18 -4.82 27.17
CA ALA A 357 -40.98 -5.33 27.81
C ALA A 357 -40.03 -4.21 28.29
N LEU A 358 -39.84 -3.17 27.47
CA LEU A 358 -39.07 -1.98 27.86
C LEU A 358 -39.71 -1.24 29.03
N GLY A 359 -41.03 -1.07 29.01
CA GLY A 359 -41.80 -0.47 30.10
C GLY A 359 -41.61 -1.20 31.42
N GLN A 360 -41.73 -2.53 31.39
CA GLN A 360 -41.52 -3.36 32.57
C GLN A 360 -40.07 -3.32 33.07
N ALA A 361 -39.08 -3.25 32.17
CA ALA A 361 -37.67 -3.26 32.55
C ALA A 361 -37.13 -1.88 32.99
N TYR A 362 -37.63 -0.79 32.43
CA TYR A 362 -37.03 0.55 32.55
C TYR A 362 -37.90 1.64 33.19
N CYS A 363 -39.22 1.52 33.15
CA CYS A 363 -40.14 2.59 33.55
C CYS A 363 -40.65 2.49 35.00
N GLN A 364 -40.29 1.42 35.73
CA GLN A 364 -40.56 1.33 37.16
C GLN A 364 -39.86 2.47 37.90
N ASN A 365 -40.58 3.24 38.72
CA ASN A 365 -40.08 4.40 39.49
C ASN A 365 -39.39 5.52 38.68
N ARG A 366 -39.42 5.47 37.35
CA ARG A 366 -38.87 6.52 36.48
C ARG A 366 -39.73 7.78 36.54
N ALA A 367 -39.09 8.94 36.67
CA ALA A 367 -39.79 10.23 36.70
C ALA A 367 -40.31 10.64 35.30
N GLU A 368 -41.43 11.36 35.24
CA GLU A 368 -42.07 11.80 33.98
C GLU A 368 -41.21 12.79 33.18
N ASP A 369 -40.38 13.59 33.86
CA ASP A 369 -39.47 14.57 33.26
C ASP A 369 -38.16 13.94 32.75
N ASN A 370 -37.90 12.66 33.04
CA ASN A 370 -36.78 11.86 32.54
C ASN A 370 -37.28 10.58 31.84
N PRO A 371 -38.03 10.70 30.72
CA PRO A 371 -38.55 9.56 29.99
C PRO A 371 -37.42 8.70 29.43
N LEU A 372 -37.70 7.42 29.20
CA LEU A 372 -36.85 6.58 28.36
C LEU A 372 -37.09 6.96 26.89
N LEU A 373 -36.05 7.40 26.21
CA LEU A 373 -36.12 7.70 24.77
C LEU A 373 -35.93 6.42 23.96
N ILE A 374 -36.70 6.24 22.89
CA ILE A 374 -36.59 5.06 22.02
C ILE A 374 -36.52 5.43 20.54
N GLY A 375 -35.82 4.61 19.76
CA GLY A 375 -35.85 4.67 18.29
C GLY A 375 -35.27 3.41 17.64
N SER A 376 -35.24 3.38 16.31
CA SER A 376 -34.68 2.27 15.52
C SER A 376 -34.04 2.82 14.24
N ILE A 377 -32.83 2.37 13.91
CA ILE A 377 -32.13 2.70 12.65
C ILE A 377 -32.85 2.10 11.44
N LYS A 378 -33.70 1.08 11.65
CA LYS A 378 -34.40 0.38 10.57
C LYS A 378 -35.35 1.28 9.79
N THR A 379 -35.74 2.42 10.37
CA THR A 379 -36.55 3.43 9.68
C THR A 379 -35.78 4.16 8.58
N ASN A 380 -34.44 4.15 8.64
CA ASN A 380 -33.55 4.80 7.67
C ASN A 380 -33.01 3.79 6.64
N ILE A 381 -32.51 2.65 7.09
CA ILE A 381 -31.77 1.69 6.25
C ILE A 381 -32.51 0.37 6.00
N GLY A 382 -33.70 0.20 6.58
CA GLY A 382 -34.42 -1.07 6.58
C GLY A 382 -33.83 -2.07 7.57
N HIS A 383 -34.37 -3.29 7.56
CA HIS A 383 -33.88 -4.37 8.40
C HIS A 383 -32.72 -5.09 7.72
N THR A 384 -31.49 -4.80 8.16
CA THR A 384 -30.26 -5.44 7.67
C THR A 384 -30.00 -6.84 8.23
N GLU A 385 -31.05 -7.54 8.65
CA GLU A 385 -31.06 -8.94 9.13
C GLU A 385 -29.87 -9.27 10.05
N ALA A 386 -28.90 -10.10 9.62
CA ALA A 386 -27.74 -10.45 10.45
C ALA A 386 -26.90 -9.25 10.91
N ALA A 387 -26.86 -8.16 10.14
CA ALA A 387 -26.16 -6.91 10.45
C ALA A 387 -27.01 -5.88 11.23
N ALA A 388 -28.26 -6.19 11.57
CA ALA A 388 -29.18 -5.22 12.17
C ALA A 388 -28.76 -4.76 13.57
N GLY A 389 -28.23 -5.69 14.37
CA GLY A 389 -27.73 -5.41 15.71
C GLY A 389 -26.57 -4.41 15.68
N ILE A 390 -25.54 -4.71 14.89
CA ILE A 390 -24.36 -3.85 14.82
C ILE A 390 -24.67 -2.48 14.20
N ALA A 391 -25.62 -2.39 13.27
CA ALA A 391 -26.08 -1.10 12.75
C ALA A 391 -26.65 -0.20 13.87
N GLY A 392 -27.44 -0.79 14.79
CA GLY A 392 -27.95 -0.08 15.97
C GLY A 392 -26.84 0.34 16.94
N VAL A 393 -25.85 -0.52 17.17
CA VAL A 393 -24.66 -0.18 17.97
C VAL A 393 -23.93 1.01 17.36
N ILE A 394 -23.65 0.97 16.05
CA ILE A 394 -22.91 2.04 15.35
C ILE A 394 -23.68 3.36 15.42
N LYS A 395 -24.99 3.38 15.14
CA LYS A 395 -25.83 4.57 15.32
C LYS A 395 -25.70 5.15 16.72
N THR A 396 -25.76 4.29 17.74
CA THR A 396 -25.69 4.71 19.14
C THR A 396 -24.32 5.28 19.50
N VAL A 397 -23.23 4.67 19.02
CA VAL A 397 -21.88 5.23 19.19
C VAL A 397 -21.77 6.60 18.51
N LEU A 398 -22.26 6.74 17.28
CA LEU A 398 -22.24 8.03 16.56
C LEU A 398 -23.08 9.09 17.27
N ALA A 399 -24.24 8.72 17.83
CA ALA A 399 -25.06 9.61 18.64
C ALA A 399 -24.35 10.10 19.92
N LEU A 400 -23.60 9.22 20.59
CA LEU A 400 -22.78 9.59 21.75
C LEU A 400 -21.62 10.53 21.37
N GLN A 401 -20.98 10.28 20.23
CA GLN A 401 -19.85 11.07 19.73
C GLN A 401 -20.27 12.46 19.26
N ASN A 402 -21.42 12.58 18.60
CA ASN A 402 -21.97 13.85 18.12
C ASN A 402 -22.92 14.53 19.12
N GLU A 403 -23.07 13.96 20.31
CA GLU A 403 -23.86 14.52 21.41
C GLU A 403 -25.33 14.81 21.02
N GLN A 404 -25.92 13.94 20.20
CA GLN A 404 -27.28 14.09 19.69
C GLN A 404 -27.88 12.72 19.35
N ILE A 405 -29.15 12.51 19.69
CA ILE A 405 -29.92 11.35 19.22
C ILE A 405 -30.67 11.77 17.95
N PRO A 406 -30.41 11.11 16.80
CA PRO A 406 -31.00 11.49 15.53
C PRO A 406 -32.51 11.20 15.48
N ARG A 407 -33.19 11.87 14.56
CA ARG A 407 -34.63 11.75 14.35
C ARG A 407 -35.05 10.34 13.95
N HIS A 408 -36.14 9.84 14.54
CA HIS A 408 -36.83 8.62 14.14
C HIS A 408 -37.78 8.87 12.96
N LEU A 409 -37.66 8.09 11.89
CA LEU A 409 -38.48 8.29 10.68
C LEU A 409 -39.79 7.48 10.72
N ASN A 410 -40.68 7.76 9.77
CA ASN A 410 -41.95 7.03 9.56
C ASN A 410 -42.88 6.94 10.79
N TYR A 411 -42.75 7.88 11.73
CA TYR A 411 -43.57 7.96 12.95
C TYR A 411 -44.44 9.22 12.91
N THR A 412 -45.73 9.03 12.67
CA THR A 412 -46.74 10.11 12.54
C THR A 412 -47.83 9.99 13.60
N THR A 413 -48.38 8.79 13.80
CA THR A 413 -49.45 8.52 14.77
C THR A 413 -48.99 7.43 15.74
N PRO A 414 -48.94 7.69 17.06
CA PRO A 414 -48.56 6.67 18.04
C PRO A 414 -49.46 5.43 17.94
N ASN A 415 -48.87 4.24 17.98
CA ASN A 415 -49.63 3.00 17.91
C ASN A 415 -50.57 2.84 19.14
N PRO A 416 -51.88 2.64 18.94
CA PRO A 416 -52.87 2.56 20.03
C PRO A 416 -52.77 1.27 20.85
N PHE A 417 -52.06 0.25 20.36
CA PHE A 417 -51.84 -1.00 21.09
C PHE A 417 -50.63 -0.96 22.03
N ILE A 418 -49.90 0.16 22.05
CA ILE A 418 -48.74 0.38 22.91
C ILE A 418 -49.19 1.13 24.18
N ASP A 419 -48.85 0.58 25.36
CA ASP A 419 -48.91 1.34 26.62
C ASP A 419 -47.69 2.26 26.71
N TRP A 420 -47.92 3.57 26.57
CA TRP A 420 -46.87 4.58 26.65
C TRP A 420 -46.49 4.96 28.08
N HIS A 421 -47.03 4.27 29.10
CA HIS A 421 -46.71 4.42 30.51
C HIS A 421 -46.76 5.87 30.99
N GLU A 422 -47.86 6.56 30.70
CA GLU A 422 -48.07 7.97 31.06
C GLU A 422 -46.98 8.92 30.51
N GLY A 423 -46.35 8.56 29.37
CA GLY A 423 -45.30 9.36 28.73
C GLY A 423 -43.89 9.11 29.25
N ARG A 424 -43.72 8.12 30.15
CA ARG A 424 -42.41 7.69 30.68
C ARG A 424 -41.55 6.94 29.66
N ILE A 425 -42.12 6.57 28.51
CA ILE A 425 -41.39 6.13 27.32
C ILE A 425 -41.80 6.99 26.12
N ARG A 426 -40.83 7.41 25.29
CA ARG A 426 -41.06 8.38 24.22
C ARG A 426 -40.23 8.09 22.99
N VAL A 427 -40.88 8.06 21.82
CA VAL A 427 -40.19 7.98 20.52
C VAL A 427 -39.49 9.30 20.22
N VAL A 428 -38.26 9.23 19.71
CA VAL A 428 -37.46 10.40 19.29
C VAL A 428 -37.96 10.92 17.94
N ALA A 429 -39.15 11.53 17.92
CA ALA A 429 -39.82 11.98 16.69
C ALA A 429 -39.10 13.14 15.96
N ASP A 430 -38.29 13.90 16.71
CA ASP A 430 -37.37 14.93 16.26
C ASP A 430 -36.00 14.70 16.92
N ALA A 431 -34.92 15.21 16.33
CA ALA A 431 -33.58 15.06 16.90
C ALA A 431 -33.49 15.69 18.31
N VAL A 432 -32.85 14.98 19.24
CA VAL A 432 -32.75 15.41 20.66
C VAL A 432 -31.28 15.61 21.03
N PRO A 433 -30.89 16.79 21.55
CA PRO A 433 -29.55 17.00 22.10
C PRO A 433 -29.25 16.01 23.22
N TRP A 434 -28.04 15.44 23.21
CA TRP A 434 -27.56 14.51 24.22
C TRP A 434 -26.15 14.92 24.71
N PRO A 435 -26.03 16.13 25.31
CA PRO A 435 -24.75 16.75 25.65
C PRO A 435 -24.01 15.99 26.75
N LYS A 436 -22.67 16.03 26.71
CA LYS A 436 -21.83 15.54 27.81
C LYS A 436 -22.07 16.37 29.07
N ASN A 437 -22.47 15.72 30.16
CA ASN A 437 -22.60 16.33 31.48
C ASN A 437 -21.51 15.77 32.41
N GLN A 438 -20.87 16.64 33.22
CA GLN A 438 -19.84 16.22 34.18
C GLN A 438 -20.35 15.32 35.32
N ARG A 439 -21.68 15.21 35.50
CA ARG A 439 -22.30 14.48 36.62
C ARG A 439 -23.01 13.18 36.21
N ASP A 440 -23.54 13.11 34.99
CA ASP A 440 -24.40 12.01 34.54
C ASP A 440 -23.83 11.36 33.28
N ALA A 441 -23.56 10.06 33.37
CA ALA A 441 -23.09 9.27 32.23
C ALA A 441 -24.23 9.06 31.22
N ARG A 442 -23.91 9.18 29.93
CA ARG A 442 -24.85 8.91 28.84
C ARG A 442 -24.85 7.41 28.56
N ILE A 443 -25.99 6.77 28.77
CA ILE A 443 -26.13 5.32 28.70
C ILE A 443 -27.27 4.95 27.76
N ALA A 444 -27.04 3.97 26.88
CA ALA A 444 -28.05 3.41 26.00
C ALA A 444 -28.10 1.88 26.06
N GLY A 445 -29.29 1.34 25.83
CA GLY A 445 -29.51 -0.08 25.54
C GLY A 445 -29.68 -0.31 24.04
N ILE A 446 -29.20 -1.45 23.53
CA ILE A 446 -29.39 -1.87 22.14
C ILE A 446 -29.99 -3.27 22.12
N SER A 447 -31.13 -3.42 21.45
CA SER A 447 -31.87 -4.69 21.36
C SER A 447 -31.82 -5.30 19.96
N SER A 448 -31.67 -6.62 19.88
CA SER A 448 -31.97 -7.35 18.65
C SER A 448 -32.53 -8.74 18.95
N PHE A 449 -33.66 -9.06 18.33
CA PHE A 449 -34.43 -10.28 18.58
C PHE A 449 -34.52 -11.10 17.29
N GLY A 450 -33.92 -12.29 17.30
CA GLY A 450 -33.94 -13.19 16.15
C GLY A 450 -35.31 -13.84 15.99
N PHE A 451 -35.78 -14.02 14.75
CA PHE A 451 -37.06 -14.71 14.52
C PHE A 451 -37.04 -16.18 14.96
N SER A 452 -35.87 -16.76 15.26
CA SER A 452 -35.71 -18.07 15.90
C SER A 452 -35.92 -18.05 17.42
N GLY A 453 -36.24 -16.88 17.99
CA GLY A 453 -36.45 -16.63 19.40
C GLY A 453 -35.18 -16.34 20.20
N THR A 454 -34.01 -16.18 19.57
CA THR A 454 -32.77 -15.81 20.28
C THR A 454 -32.67 -14.30 20.44
N ASN A 455 -32.67 -13.81 21.68
CA ASN A 455 -32.65 -12.39 22.00
C ASN A 455 -31.28 -11.95 22.48
N ALA A 456 -30.86 -10.74 22.11
CA ALA A 456 -29.65 -10.11 22.62
C ALA A 456 -29.93 -8.66 23.06
N HIS A 457 -29.32 -8.25 24.17
CA HIS A 457 -29.35 -6.86 24.64
C HIS A 457 -27.97 -6.41 25.13
N ILE A 458 -27.56 -5.20 24.77
CA ILE A 458 -26.26 -4.61 25.11
C ILE A 458 -26.46 -3.26 25.78
N ILE A 459 -25.70 -2.99 26.85
CA ILE A 459 -25.64 -1.70 27.53
C ILE A 459 -24.34 -1.00 27.12
N LEU A 460 -24.49 0.16 26.49
CA LEU A 460 -23.42 1.01 25.99
C LEU A 460 -23.38 2.33 26.77
N GLN A 461 -22.18 2.82 27.07
CA GLN A 461 -21.95 4.07 27.78
C GLN A 461 -20.93 4.93 27.04
N ASP A 462 -21.00 6.25 27.19
CA ASP A 462 -19.90 7.13 26.79
C ASP A 462 -18.61 6.88 27.59
N PHE A 463 -17.49 7.35 27.05
CA PHE A 463 -16.21 7.36 27.74
C PHE A 463 -15.80 8.79 28.09
N GLN A 464 -15.47 9.01 29.36
CA GLN A 464 -14.82 10.22 29.85
C GLN A 464 -13.44 9.83 30.37
N CYS A 465 -12.40 10.39 29.78
CA CYS A 465 -11.07 10.35 30.37
C CYS A 465 -11.03 11.47 31.42
N ASP A 466 -10.69 11.15 32.67
CA ASP A 466 -10.34 12.20 33.64
C ASP A 466 -9.17 12.98 33.03
N ASP A 467 -9.30 14.30 32.90
CA ASP A 467 -8.24 15.18 32.41
C ASP A 467 -6.97 14.93 33.24
N VAL A 468 -6.07 14.10 32.72
CA VAL A 468 -4.71 14.00 33.21
C VAL A 468 -4.08 15.34 32.82
N SER A 469 -4.08 16.24 33.79
CA SER A 469 -3.45 17.56 33.79
C SER A 469 -2.39 17.71 32.70
N GLN A 470 -2.65 18.60 31.74
CA GLN A 470 -1.70 19.11 30.76
C GLN A 470 -0.60 19.91 31.48
N ASP A 471 0.28 19.23 32.21
CA ASP A 471 1.56 19.78 32.69
C ASP A 471 2.67 19.51 31.66
N ASN A 472 2.33 19.43 30.37
CA ASN A 472 3.31 19.57 29.30
C ASN A 472 3.66 21.05 29.18
N GLN A 473 4.70 21.47 29.90
CA GLN A 473 5.39 22.72 29.59
C GLN A 473 5.64 22.76 28.08
N ALA A 474 5.16 23.83 27.43
CA ALA A 474 5.25 24.01 25.98
C ALA A 474 6.72 24.04 25.53
N LEU A 475 7.28 22.85 25.24
CA LEU A 475 8.50 22.72 24.45
C LEU A 475 8.19 23.22 23.04
N ALA A 476 9.13 23.92 22.42
CA ALA A 476 8.94 24.42 21.07
C ALA A 476 8.62 23.26 20.09
N SER A 477 7.59 23.44 19.27
CA SER A 477 7.24 22.53 18.17
C SER A 477 8.42 22.41 17.21
N ARG A 478 8.64 21.21 16.64
CA ARG A 478 9.59 21.04 15.53
C ARG A 478 9.20 21.96 14.39
N SER A 479 10.20 22.40 13.61
CA SER A 479 9.96 23.24 12.42
C SER A 479 9.60 22.44 11.17
N HIS A 480 9.95 21.14 11.12
CA HIS A 480 9.80 20.30 9.93
C HIS A 480 9.35 18.89 10.30
N PHE A 481 8.39 18.33 9.57
CA PHE A 481 7.79 17.02 9.86
C PHE A 481 7.81 16.11 8.64
N PRO A 482 8.10 14.80 8.80
CA PRO A 482 8.00 13.83 7.73
C PRO A 482 6.54 13.42 7.49
N PHE A 483 6.10 13.46 6.24
CA PHE A 483 4.82 12.92 5.81
C PHE A 483 5.08 11.64 5.04
N VAL A 484 4.36 10.57 5.37
CA VAL A 484 4.53 9.24 4.76
C VAL A 484 3.15 8.69 4.41
N PHE A 485 2.97 8.36 3.13
CA PHE A 485 1.77 7.73 2.59
C PHE A 485 2.14 6.38 1.99
N GLY A 486 1.24 5.40 2.13
CA GLY A 486 1.46 4.04 1.68
C GLY A 486 0.23 3.48 0.96
N ALA A 487 0.44 2.78 -0.16
CA ALA A 487 -0.60 2.05 -0.86
C ALA A 487 -0.12 0.71 -1.47
N LYS A 488 -1.05 -0.17 -1.86
CA LYS A 488 -0.72 -1.43 -2.55
C LYS A 488 -0.48 -1.27 -4.05
N SER A 489 -0.93 -0.17 -4.65
CA SER A 489 -0.69 0.17 -6.05
C SER A 489 -0.42 1.65 -6.20
N GLU A 490 0.21 2.04 -7.31
CA GLU A 490 0.45 3.44 -7.65
C GLU A 490 -0.86 4.25 -7.74
N GLN A 491 -1.88 3.71 -8.41
CA GLN A 491 -3.19 4.37 -8.52
C GLN A 491 -3.85 4.59 -7.15
N ALA A 492 -3.79 3.59 -6.25
CA ALA A 492 -4.32 3.76 -4.90
C ALA A 492 -3.55 4.83 -4.10
N LEU A 493 -2.25 5.02 -4.34
CA LEU A 493 -1.50 6.08 -3.70
C LEU A 493 -1.95 7.47 -4.18
N ILE A 494 -2.19 7.61 -5.48
CA ILE A 494 -2.69 8.85 -6.08
C ILE A 494 -4.08 9.19 -5.52
N ASP A 495 -4.99 8.22 -5.52
CA ASP A 495 -6.34 8.40 -4.99
C ASP A 495 -6.32 8.75 -3.49
N LEU A 496 -5.40 8.14 -2.72
CA LEU A 496 -5.25 8.41 -1.29
C LEU A 496 -4.79 9.85 -1.05
N VAL A 497 -3.77 10.29 -1.80
CA VAL A 497 -3.25 11.66 -1.72
C VAL A 497 -4.32 12.68 -2.10
N GLU A 498 -5.10 12.42 -3.16
CA GLU A 498 -6.20 13.29 -3.57
C GLU A 498 -7.30 13.37 -2.49
N GLN A 499 -7.64 12.24 -1.84
CA GLN A 499 -8.58 12.24 -0.72
C GLN A 499 -8.07 13.04 0.49
N HIS A 500 -6.78 12.97 0.78
CA HIS A 500 -6.15 13.78 1.83
C HIS A 500 -6.20 15.28 1.53
N LEU A 501 -6.04 15.66 0.25
CA LEU A 501 -6.16 17.06 -0.16
C LEU A 501 -7.58 17.59 0.09
N VAL A 502 -8.60 16.85 -0.37
CA VAL A 502 -10.01 17.19 -0.16
C VAL A 502 -10.34 17.26 1.34
N TRP A 503 -9.91 16.26 2.11
CA TRP A 503 -10.10 16.23 3.55
C TRP A 503 -9.49 17.47 4.23
N ALA A 504 -8.25 17.83 3.86
CA ALA A 504 -7.55 18.96 4.46
C ALA A 504 -8.20 20.32 4.15
N ASP A 505 -8.97 20.43 3.07
CA ASP A 505 -9.75 21.63 2.74
C ASP A 505 -11.05 21.75 3.56
N LEU A 506 -11.56 20.65 4.09
CA LEU A 506 -12.74 20.62 4.95
C LEU A 506 -12.43 20.89 6.43
N GLN A 507 -11.16 20.82 6.84
CA GLN A 507 -10.76 21.04 8.23
C GLN A 507 -10.56 22.53 8.53
N SER A 508 -11.11 22.99 9.66
CA SER A 508 -11.03 24.41 10.08
C SER A 508 -9.68 24.82 10.68
N SER A 509 -8.95 23.88 11.29
CA SER A 509 -7.61 24.11 11.85
C SER A 509 -6.79 22.82 11.88
N LEU A 510 -5.66 22.81 11.17
CA LEU A 510 -4.74 21.68 11.10
C LEU A 510 -3.38 22.02 11.72
N SER A 511 -2.78 21.03 12.38
CA SER A 511 -1.38 21.07 12.83
C SER A 511 -0.54 20.08 12.02
N CYS A 512 0.63 20.51 11.55
CA CYS A 512 1.58 19.66 10.84
C CYS A 512 2.03 18.47 11.70
N GLU A 513 2.34 18.73 12.99
CA GLU A 513 2.76 17.71 13.94
C GLU A 513 1.70 16.64 14.11
N LYS A 514 0.46 17.03 14.40
CA LYS A 514 -0.65 16.09 14.62
C LYS A 514 -0.97 15.30 13.35
N TRP A 515 -0.87 15.91 12.16
CA TRP A 515 -1.10 15.20 10.89
C TRP A 515 0.01 14.20 10.57
N SER A 516 1.28 14.61 10.64
CA SER A 516 2.42 13.71 10.47
C SER A 516 2.35 12.54 11.46
N HIS A 517 2.10 12.83 12.74
CA HIS A 517 1.94 11.81 13.78
C HIS A 517 0.77 10.85 13.49
N SER A 518 -0.37 11.37 13.02
CA SER A 518 -1.51 10.54 12.64
C SER A 518 -1.16 9.58 11.51
N LEU A 519 -0.44 10.03 10.49
CA LEU A 519 -0.02 9.18 9.37
C LEU A 519 0.91 8.05 9.84
N THR A 520 1.95 8.37 10.59
CA THR A 520 2.97 7.41 11.01
C THR A 520 2.49 6.42 12.08
N LYS A 521 1.46 6.79 12.85
CA LYS A 521 0.90 5.96 13.93
C LYS A 521 -0.29 5.10 13.54
N SER A 522 -1.04 5.48 12.52
CA SER A 522 -2.35 4.87 12.24
C SER A 522 -2.48 4.27 10.84
N ARG A 523 -1.43 4.30 10.02
CA ARG A 523 -1.49 3.81 8.64
C ARG A 523 -0.38 2.82 8.35
N ASP A 524 -0.76 1.76 7.66
CA ASP A 524 0.19 0.76 7.17
C ASP A 524 1.06 1.39 6.07
N PRO A 525 2.39 1.23 6.12
CA PRO A 525 3.28 1.84 5.15
C PRO A 525 3.16 1.21 3.75
N LEU A 526 2.63 -0.02 3.63
CA LEU A 526 2.38 -0.73 2.36
C LEU A 526 3.59 -0.69 1.38
N SER A 527 3.34 -0.96 0.09
CA SER A 527 4.40 -1.18 -0.91
C SER A 527 4.77 0.08 -1.69
N HIS A 528 3.78 0.81 -2.22
CA HIS A 528 4.00 2.07 -2.91
C HIS A 528 3.99 3.20 -1.90
N ARG A 529 5.12 3.90 -1.76
CA ARG A 529 5.33 4.89 -0.71
C ARG A 529 5.63 6.25 -1.30
N LEU A 530 4.95 7.26 -0.76
CA LEU A 530 5.26 8.66 -0.97
C LEU A 530 5.73 9.24 0.35
N ALA A 531 6.86 9.94 0.36
CA ALA A 531 7.30 10.65 1.55
C ALA A 531 7.91 12.01 1.21
N PHE A 532 7.69 13.00 2.06
CA PHE A 532 8.27 14.33 1.93
C PHE A 532 8.33 15.03 3.28
N VAL A 533 8.98 16.20 3.32
CA VAL A 533 9.08 17.03 4.51
C VAL A 533 8.30 18.31 4.29
N ALA A 534 7.56 18.74 5.30
CA ALA A 534 6.87 20.02 5.26
C ALA A 534 6.98 20.77 6.60
N SER A 535 6.93 22.09 6.51
CA SER A 535 7.01 23.00 7.68
C SER A 535 5.69 23.73 7.98
N SER A 536 4.72 23.67 7.05
CA SER A 536 3.42 24.34 7.18
C SER A 536 2.32 23.56 6.47
N VAL A 537 1.06 23.80 6.83
CA VAL A 537 -0.11 23.15 6.20
C VAL A 537 -0.24 23.53 4.73
N ASP A 538 0.09 24.78 4.38
CA ASP A 538 0.05 25.25 2.99
C ASP A 538 1.11 24.55 2.13
N ASP A 539 2.30 24.32 2.69
CA ASP A 539 3.38 23.55 2.05
C ASP A 539 2.95 22.09 1.82
N ILE A 540 2.32 21.44 2.81
CA ILE A 540 1.73 20.10 2.63
C ILE A 540 0.73 20.09 1.48
N LYS A 541 -0.25 20.98 1.49
CA LYS A 541 -1.28 21.05 0.43
C LYS A 541 -0.67 21.29 -0.95
N MET A 542 0.34 22.17 -1.03
CA MET A 542 1.07 22.44 -2.27
C MET A 542 1.76 21.19 -2.81
N GLN A 543 2.48 20.46 -1.94
CA GLN A 543 3.19 19.23 -2.34
C GLN A 543 2.22 18.10 -2.73
N LEU A 544 1.14 17.88 -1.96
CA LEU A 544 0.10 16.89 -2.31
C LEU A 544 -0.56 17.23 -3.65
N LYS A 545 -0.87 18.51 -3.88
CA LYS A 545 -1.44 18.97 -5.14
C LYS A 545 -0.47 18.77 -6.31
N ALA A 546 0.80 19.15 -6.14
CA ALA A 546 1.82 18.97 -7.17
C ALA A 546 2.01 17.49 -7.53
N PHE A 547 2.00 16.59 -6.55
CA PHE A 547 2.07 15.14 -6.78
C PHE A 547 0.88 14.65 -7.62
N VAL A 548 -0.34 15.05 -7.28
CA VAL A 548 -1.55 14.65 -8.02
C VAL A 548 -1.56 15.24 -9.44
N ASP A 549 -1.15 16.50 -9.59
CA ASP A 549 -1.07 17.15 -10.91
C ASP A 549 -0.02 16.46 -11.80
N ASP A 550 1.17 16.15 -11.27
CA ASP A 550 2.22 15.43 -12.01
C ASP A 550 1.78 14.00 -12.39
N ALA A 551 1.05 13.31 -11.52
CA ALA A 551 0.46 12.01 -11.83
C ALA A 551 -0.58 12.09 -12.96
N LYS A 552 -1.45 13.11 -12.94
CA LYS A 552 -2.47 13.33 -13.98
C LYS A 552 -1.86 13.73 -15.32
N ASP A 553 -0.71 14.42 -15.30
CA ASP A 553 0.06 14.80 -16.47
C ASP A 553 0.98 13.66 -16.99
N GLU A 554 0.90 12.45 -16.40
CA GLU A 554 1.75 11.28 -16.72
C GLU A 554 3.27 11.58 -16.62
N LYS A 555 3.66 12.50 -15.73
CA LYS A 555 5.08 12.80 -15.46
C LYS A 555 5.70 11.76 -14.53
N PRO A 556 7.03 11.58 -14.54
CA PRO A 556 7.70 10.74 -13.54
C PRO A 556 7.36 11.18 -12.12
N LEU A 557 6.83 10.28 -11.30
CA LEU A 557 6.45 10.55 -9.91
C LEU A 557 7.63 10.72 -8.96
N LEU A 558 8.88 10.62 -9.45
CA LEU A 558 10.08 10.90 -8.68
C LEU A 558 10.64 12.26 -9.08
N ASN A 559 10.85 13.15 -8.09
CA ASN A 559 11.48 14.45 -8.28
C ASN A 559 12.27 14.88 -7.03
N ASP A 560 12.76 16.12 -7.02
CA ASP A 560 13.54 16.67 -5.89
C ASP A 560 12.67 17.13 -4.71
N ALA A 561 11.34 17.24 -4.88
CA ALA A 561 10.41 17.71 -3.86
C ALA A 561 9.89 16.59 -2.94
N TRP A 562 9.81 15.35 -3.43
CA TRP A 562 9.35 14.20 -2.66
C TRP A 562 10.03 12.90 -3.08
N TYR A 563 9.97 11.90 -2.20
CA TYR A 563 10.42 10.54 -2.44
C TYR A 563 9.26 9.65 -2.85
N PHE A 564 9.43 8.92 -3.95
CA PHE A 564 8.51 7.86 -4.36
C PHE A 564 9.28 6.56 -4.57
N ASN A 565 8.77 5.46 -4.03
CA ASN A 565 9.39 4.14 -4.15
C ASN A 565 8.36 3.00 -4.09
N THR A 566 8.68 1.88 -4.74
CA THR A 566 7.95 0.62 -4.62
C THR A 566 8.79 -0.37 -3.82
N TYR A 567 8.32 -0.70 -2.62
CA TYR A 567 8.99 -1.60 -1.69
C TYR A 567 8.68 -3.08 -1.95
N PHE A 568 9.74 -3.87 -2.10
CA PHE A 568 9.67 -5.31 -2.43
C PHE A 568 10.10 -6.24 -1.27
N GLY A 569 10.05 -5.79 -0.01
CA GLY A 569 10.30 -6.66 1.15
C GLY A 569 11.76 -6.85 1.57
N LYS A 570 12.71 -6.11 0.97
CA LYS A 570 14.14 -6.18 1.35
C LYS A 570 14.43 -5.23 2.52
N PRO A 571 15.16 -5.63 3.56
CA PRO A 571 15.53 -4.72 4.64
C PRO A 571 16.44 -3.59 4.11
N CYS A 572 16.12 -2.35 4.51
CA CYS A 572 16.91 -1.16 4.20
C CYS A 572 18.24 -1.20 4.96
N LYS A 573 19.36 -1.02 4.26
CA LYS A 573 20.71 -0.96 4.81
C LYS A 573 21.16 0.48 4.95
N VAL A 574 21.45 0.88 6.17
CA VAL A 574 21.95 2.24 6.47
C VAL A 574 23.48 2.21 6.66
N ALA A 575 24.16 3.25 6.19
CA ALA A 575 25.57 3.50 6.48
C ALA A 575 25.71 4.79 7.30
N PHE A 576 26.56 4.80 8.33
CA PHE A 576 26.89 6.02 9.06
C PHE A 576 28.29 6.53 8.70
N MET A 577 28.38 7.81 8.40
CA MET A 577 29.59 8.51 8.03
C MET A 577 29.86 9.64 9.03
N TYR A 578 30.93 9.54 9.81
CA TYR A 578 31.18 10.45 10.93
C TYR A 578 32.08 11.62 10.53
N THR A 579 31.57 12.85 10.67
CA THR A 579 32.25 14.11 10.29
C THR A 579 33.59 14.33 11.02
N GLY A 580 34.54 14.95 10.33
CA GLY A 580 35.81 15.37 10.90
C GLY A 580 35.76 16.69 11.69
N GLN A 581 36.93 17.22 12.04
CA GLN A 581 37.03 18.56 12.64
C GLN A 581 36.80 19.65 11.58
N GLY A 582 36.15 20.74 11.97
CA GLY A 582 35.92 21.92 11.11
C GLY A 582 34.45 22.24 10.82
N SER A 583 33.53 21.41 11.30
CA SER A 583 32.07 21.58 11.15
C SER A 583 31.36 22.10 12.41
N HIS A 584 32.12 22.47 13.45
CA HIS A 584 31.56 22.90 14.72
C HIS A 584 31.00 24.33 14.62
N TYR A 585 29.92 24.58 15.35
CA TYR A 585 29.36 25.92 15.56
C TYR A 585 28.76 26.02 16.95
N ILE A 586 28.68 27.24 17.46
CA ILE A 586 28.06 27.50 18.77
C ILE A 586 26.57 27.14 18.68
N ASN A 587 26.07 26.47 19.72
CA ASN A 587 24.72 25.92 19.82
C ASN A 587 24.43 24.58 19.07
N MET A 588 25.44 23.87 18.54
CA MET A 588 25.25 22.61 17.78
C MET A 588 24.57 21.48 18.56
N GLY A 589 23.31 21.15 18.23
CA GLY A 589 22.51 20.11 18.90
C GLY A 589 21.66 20.57 20.09
N ARG A 590 21.46 21.88 20.29
CA ARG A 590 20.84 22.44 21.51
C ARG A 590 19.38 22.06 21.62
N GLU A 591 18.70 22.13 20.49
CA GLU A 591 17.29 21.83 20.39
C GLU A 591 17.03 20.34 20.66
N LEU A 592 17.88 19.45 20.15
CA LEU A 592 17.82 18.02 20.45
C LEU A 592 18.04 17.74 21.94
N TYR A 593 18.99 18.43 22.58
CA TYR A 593 19.21 18.31 24.02
C TYR A 593 17.99 18.72 24.86
N GLN A 594 17.22 19.70 24.39
CA GLN A 594 16.03 20.19 25.08
C GLN A 594 14.81 19.29 24.86
N ARG A 595 14.69 18.67 23.68
CA ARG A 595 13.48 17.93 23.27
C ARG A 595 13.62 16.41 23.36
N GLU A 596 14.78 15.85 23.04
CA GLU A 596 14.94 14.41 22.84
C GLU A 596 15.61 13.73 24.05
N PRO A 597 14.87 12.95 24.87
CA PRO A 597 15.41 12.34 26.09
C PRO A 597 16.60 11.41 25.84
N ALA A 598 16.58 10.65 24.74
CA ALA A 598 17.67 9.75 24.37
C ALA A 598 18.97 10.52 24.07
N PHE A 599 18.87 11.58 23.28
CA PHE A 599 20.02 12.45 22.97
C PHE A 599 20.57 13.12 24.23
N LYS A 600 19.67 13.68 25.06
CA LYS A 600 20.05 14.31 26.33
C LYS A 600 20.77 13.34 27.26
N GLN A 601 20.19 12.14 27.47
CA GLN A 601 20.77 11.11 28.33
C GLN A 601 22.19 10.77 27.88
N GLN A 602 22.41 10.58 26.57
CA GLN A 602 23.71 10.20 26.05
C GLN A 602 24.72 11.35 26.17
N LEU A 603 24.32 12.59 25.91
CA LEU A 603 25.21 13.75 26.02
C LEU A 603 25.60 14.04 27.48
N ASP A 604 24.67 13.90 28.42
CA ASP A 604 24.94 14.01 29.87
C ASP A 604 25.97 12.96 30.33
N GLN A 605 25.90 11.74 29.82
CA GLN A 605 26.88 10.70 30.10
C GLN A 605 28.27 11.05 29.54
N CYS A 606 28.33 11.59 28.31
CA CYS A 606 29.58 12.07 27.73
C CYS A 606 30.20 13.17 28.59
N GLU A 607 29.40 14.12 29.07
CA GLU A 607 29.86 15.19 29.95
C GLU A 607 30.43 14.66 31.27
N GLN A 608 29.75 13.72 31.92
CA GLN A 608 30.21 13.14 33.19
C GLN A 608 31.60 12.50 33.06
N ILE A 609 31.88 11.87 31.92
CA ILE A 609 33.18 11.25 31.62
C ILE A 609 34.22 12.32 31.28
N LEU A 610 33.86 13.34 30.50
CA LEU A 610 34.80 14.35 30.01
C LEU A 610 35.16 15.40 31.05
N LEU A 611 34.25 15.77 31.96
CA LEU A 611 34.46 16.81 32.95
C LEU A 611 35.80 16.68 33.71
N PRO A 612 36.18 15.51 34.26
CA PRO A 612 37.48 15.35 34.91
C PRO A 612 38.69 15.40 33.95
N LEU A 613 38.48 15.18 32.64
CA LEU A 613 39.53 15.12 31.62
C LEU A 613 39.83 16.49 30.98
N ILE A 614 38.79 17.28 30.71
CA ILE A 614 38.92 18.59 30.03
C ILE A 614 38.74 19.78 30.98
N GLY A 615 38.21 19.56 32.20
CA GLY A 615 38.14 20.54 33.28
C GLY A 615 36.97 21.53 33.21
N LEU A 616 36.13 21.46 32.18
CA LEU A 616 34.93 22.29 32.01
C LEU A 616 33.72 21.41 31.63
N PRO A 617 32.49 21.78 32.02
CA PRO A 617 31.28 21.11 31.55
C PRO A 617 31.15 21.20 30.03
N LEU A 618 30.75 20.10 29.39
CA LEU A 618 30.61 20.03 27.95
C LEU A 618 29.48 20.93 27.46
N THR A 619 28.36 21.01 28.19
CA THR A 619 27.26 21.90 27.86
C THR A 619 27.67 23.37 27.91
N ASP A 620 28.55 23.76 28.84
CA ASP A 620 29.02 25.13 28.92
C ASP A 620 29.90 25.52 27.71
N ILE A 621 30.61 24.56 27.13
CA ILE A 621 31.38 24.71 25.89
C ILE A 621 30.47 24.76 24.65
N LEU A 622 29.41 23.95 24.61
CA LEU A 622 28.51 23.89 23.45
C LEU A 622 27.58 25.11 23.34
N TRP A 623 27.10 25.61 24.48
CA TRP A 623 26.04 26.64 24.53
C TRP A 623 26.07 27.58 25.75
N GLY A 624 27.00 27.43 26.69
CA GLY A 624 27.05 28.22 27.93
C GLY A 624 28.14 29.31 27.93
N GLU A 625 28.63 29.63 29.13
CA GLU A 625 29.59 30.74 29.36
C GLU A 625 30.97 30.53 28.71
N HIS A 626 31.27 29.31 28.27
CA HIS A 626 32.57 28.93 27.70
C HIS A 626 32.50 28.58 26.20
N SER A 627 31.44 29.01 25.51
CA SER A 627 31.28 28.76 24.07
C SER A 627 32.37 29.38 23.19
N ASP A 628 33.02 30.43 23.68
CA ASP A 628 34.19 31.06 23.04
C ASP A 628 35.39 30.10 22.92
N LYS A 629 35.47 29.10 23.81
CA LYS A 629 36.54 28.09 23.81
C LYS A 629 36.30 26.93 22.85
N LEU A 630 35.12 26.81 22.24
CA LEU A 630 34.76 25.70 21.35
C LEU A 630 35.76 25.52 20.20
N ALA A 631 36.38 26.59 19.70
CA ALA A 631 37.35 26.56 18.61
C ALA A 631 38.75 26.05 19.03
N GLN A 632 39.02 25.88 20.33
CA GLN A 632 40.29 25.35 20.82
C GLN A 632 40.29 23.82 20.73
N ASN A 633 41.33 23.23 20.12
CA ASN A 633 41.41 21.78 19.85
C ASN A 633 41.14 20.89 21.06
N GLN A 634 41.57 21.32 22.25
CA GLN A 634 41.30 20.62 23.52
C GLN A 634 39.80 20.35 23.73
N TYR A 635 38.93 21.28 23.32
CA TYR A 635 37.50 21.20 23.50
C TYR A 635 36.77 20.79 22.22
N THR A 636 37.21 21.27 21.04
CA THR A 636 36.55 21.00 19.75
C THR A 636 36.39 19.51 19.48
N GLN A 637 37.47 18.74 19.65
CA GLN A 637 37.48 17.31 19.33
C GLN A 637 36.54 16.54 20.25
N ALA A 638 36.61 16.81 21.57
CA ALA A 638 35.73 16.20 22.55
C ALA A 638 34.25 16.56 22.31
N ALA A 639 33.97 17.80 21.93
CA ALA A 639 32.62 18.27 21.63
C ALA A 639 32.03 17.60 20.40
N ILE A 640 32.76 17.53 19.28
CA ILE A 640 32.29 16.87 18.04
C ILE A 640 32.05 15.38 18.29
N THR A 641 33.00 14.66 18.91
CA THR A 641 32.84 13.22 19.18
C THR A 641 31.66 12.95 20.12
N SER A 642 31.48 13.75 21.16
CA SER A 642 30.34 13.59 22.09
C SER A 642 29.00 13.81 21.39
N LEU A 643 28.92 14.83 20.53
CA LEU A 643 27.74 15.10 19.71
C LEU A 643 27.44 13.91 18.78
N GLN A 644 28.44 13.39 18.09
CA GLN A 644 28.30 12.25 17.19
C GLN A 644 27.83 10.97 17.89
N ILE A 645 28.34 10.72 19.10
CA ILE A 645 27.91 9.61 19.96
C ILE A 645 26.45 9.80 20.38
N ALA A 646 26.06 11.01 20.79
CA ALA A 646 24.68 11.33 21.16
C ALA A 646 23.71 11.18 19.97
N LEU A 647 24.09 11.64 18.78
CA LEU A 647 23.32 11.47 17.54
C LEU A 647 23.21 9.99 17.13
N THR A 648 24.29 9.21 17.28
CA THR A 648 24.26 7.77 17.01
C THR A 648 23.24 7.08 17.90
N TYR A 649 23.25 7.39 19.20
CA TYR A 649 22.31 6.83 20.15
C TYR A 649 20.86 7.27 19.87
N LEU A 650 20.66 8.52 19.45
CA LEU A 650 19.35 9.01 19.03
C LEU A 650 18.78 8.19 17.86
N TRP A 651 19.55 8.02 16.78
CA TRP A 651 19.14 7.19 15.65
C TRP A 651 18.85 5.74 16.07
N GLN A 652 19.69 5.15 16.91
CA GLN A 652 19.48 3.81 17.44
C GLN A 652 18.18 3.69 18.26
N SER A 653 17.82 4.72 19.03
CA SER A 653 16.57 4.75 19.81
C SER A 653 15.31 4.74 18.94
N TRP A 654 15.43 5.18 17.68
CA TRP A 654 14.39 5.13 16.65
C TRP A 654 14.45 3.87 15.78
N ASN A 655 15.22 2.86 16.19
CA ASN A 655 15.47 1.62 15.45
C ASN A 655 16.28 1.80 14.14
N ILE A 656 17.09 2.86 14.05
CA ILE A 656 17.96 3.14 12.90
C ILE A 656 19.41 2.82 13.27
N THR A 657 19.85 1.63 12.91
CA THR A 657 21.20 1.11 13.18
C THR A 657 22.02 0.98 11.90
N PRO A 658 23.30 1.38 11.87
CA PRO A 658 24.12 1.24 10.69
C PRO A 658 24.54 -0.22 10.45
N SER A 659 24.56 -0.61 9.18
CA SER A 659 25.15 -1.87 8.69
C SER A 659 26.63 -1.72 8.34
N VAL A 660 27.08 -0.48 8.10
CA VAL A 660 28.47 -0.11 7.87
C VAL A 660 28.75 1.27 8.46
N VAL A 661 29.95 1.48 9.00
CA VAL A 661 30.40 2.77 9.55
C VAL A 661 31.74 3.18 8.98
N MET A 662 31.95 4.49 8.83
CA MET A 662 33.25 5.10 8.50
C MET A 662 33.38 6.46 9.18
N GLY A 663 34.60 6.94 9.41
CA GLY A 663 34.82 8.28 9.98
C GLY A 663 35.91 9.05 9.28
N HIS A 664 35.81 10.37 9.27
CA HIS A 664 36.88 11.25 8.78
C HIS A 664 37.72 11.74 9.96
N SER A 665 38.99 11.29 10.07
CA SER A 665 39.89 11.70 11.15
C SER A 665 39.25 11.52 12.54
N ILE A 666 38.92 12.60 13.25
CA ILE A 666 38.29 12.53 14.58
C ILE A 666 36.95 11.77 14.59
N GLY A 667 36.24 11.70 13.45
CA GLY A 667 35.02 10.92 13.33
C GLY A 667 35.22 9.41 13.50
N GLU A 668 36.42 8.86 13.26
CA GLU A 668 36.68 7.43 13.45
C GLU A 668 36.54 6.97 14.90
N TYR A 669 36.71 7.86 15.88
CA TYR A 669 36.51 7.52 17.29
C TYR A 669 35.03 7.26 17.60
N ALA A 670 34.14 8.10 17.06
CA ALA A 670 32.69 7.89 17.17
C ALA A 670 32.24 6.67 16.36
N ALA A 671 32.79 6.46 15.16
CA ALA A 671 32.55 5.25 14.36
C ALA A 671 32.99 3.97 15.11
N SER A 672 34.11 4.04 15.81
CA SER A 672 34.68 2.91 16.57
C SER A 672 33.83 2.58 17.80
N TYR A 673 33.27 3.60 18.45
CA TYR A 673 32.25 3.40 19.47
C TYR A 673 31.00 2.72 18.89
N ALA A 674 30.48 3.20 17.77
CA ALA A 674 29.29 2.65 17.14
C ALA A 674 29.45 1.19 16.70
N ALA A 675 30.64 0.82 16.20
CA ALA A 675 31.00 -0.56 15.85
C ALA A 675 31.47 -1.42 17.04
N GLY A 676 31.39 -0.92 18.27
CA GLY A 676 31.76 -1.66 19.48
C GLY A 676 33.26 -1.95 19.64
N VAL A 677 34.13 -1.28 18.87
CA VAL A 677 35.59 -1.38 18.99
C VAL A 677 36.08 -0.72 20.28
N LEU A 678 35.49 0.43 20.60
CA LEU A 678 35.79 1.23 21.80
C LEU A 678 34.58 1.29 22.74
N SER A 679 34.85 1.30 24.05
CA SER A 679 33.83 1.71 25.01
C SER A 679 33.59 3.22 24.93
N LEU A 680 32.45 3.70 25.45
CA LEU A 680 32.16 5.13 25.56
C LEU A 680 33.28 5.89 26.28
N GLN A 681 33.74 5.33 27.40
CA GLN A 681 34.79 5.93 28.22
C GLN A 681 36.13 6.00 27.48
N ASP A 682 36.50 4.94 26.77
CA ASP A 682 37.77 4.88 26.04
C ASP A 682 37.78 5.84 24.85
N ALA A 683 36.70 5.87 24.05
CA ALA A 683 36.58 6.78 22.92
C ALA A 683 36.73 8.25 23.35
N LEU A 684 36.01 8.66 24.39
CA LEU A 684 36.09 10.03 24.92
C LEU A 684 37.46 10.33 25.55
N SER A 685 38.06 9.38 26.25
CA SER A 685 39.38 9.53 26.87
C SER A 685 40.48 9.72 25.82
N MET A 686 40.46 8.91 24.76
CA MET A 686 41.40 9.00 23.65
C MET A 686 41.31 10.35 22.93
N VAL A 687 40.08 10.82 22.70
CA VAL A 687 39.85 12.11 22.04
C VAL A 687 40.25 13.28 22.93
N ALA A 688 39.91 13.26 24.22
CA ALA A 688 40.31 14.30 25.16
C ALA A 688 41.84 14.40 25.28
N LEU A 689 42.54 13.25 25.33
CA LEU A 689 44.00 13.24 25.34
C LEU A 689 44.58 13.79 24.04
N ARG A 690 44.08 13.34 22.88
CA ARG A 690 44.53 13.85 21.57
C ARG A 690 44.38 15.38 21.47
N GLY A 691 43.22 15.90 21.88
CA GLY A 691 42.95 17.34 21.92
C GLY A 691 43.91 18.09 22.85
N LYS A 692 44.18 17.55 24.04
CA LYS A 692 45.13 18.13 25.00
C LYS A 692 46.57 18.14 24.47
N LEU A 693 47.05 17.02 23.93
CA LEU A 693 48.41 16.90 23.41
C LEU A 693 48.63 17.85 22.22
N THR A 694 47.68 17.89 21.28
CA THR A 694 47.75 18.81 20.14
C THR A 694 47.73 20.28 20.58
N ALA A 695 46.88 20.66 21.54
CA ALA A 695 46.86 22.01 22.09
C ALA A 695 48.16 22.41 22.82
N SER A 696 48.95 21.44 23.30
CA SER A 696 50.21 21.69 24.00
C SER A 696 51.42 21.90 23.07
N MET A 697 51.26 21.68 21.77
CA MET A 697 52.34 21.80 20.80
C MET A 697 52.75 23.26 20.59
N THR A 698 54.04 23.55 20.70
CA THR A 698 54.60 24.89 20.49
C THR A 698 54.82 25.24 19.02
N GLU A 699 55.01 24.23 18.17
CA GLU A 699 55.24 24.42 16.74
C GLU A 699 53.89 24.53 16.00
N LYS A 700 53.67 25.69 15.37
CA LYS A 700 52.47 25.94 14.56
C LYS A 700 52.62 25.34 13.17
N GLY A 701 51.53 24.78 12.65
CA GLY A 701 51.45 24.25 11.29
C GLY A 701 50.31 24.90 10.52
N ALA A 702 50.27 24.67 9.22
CA ALA A 702 49.15 25.07 8.37
C ALA A 702 48.69 23.88 7.53
N MET A 703 47.44 23.94 7.06
CA MET A 703 46.88 22.96 6.14
C MET A 703 46.24 23.66 4.94
N LEU A 704 46.35 23.04 3.77
CA LEU A 704 45.95 23.61 2.48
C LEU A 704 45.13 22.59 1.69
N ALA A 705 43.86 22.89 1.42
CA ALA A 705 43.06 22.11 0.49
C ALA A 705 43.39 22.53 -0.95
N VAL A 706 43.82 21.59 -1.77
CA VAL A 706 44.18 21.77 -3.17
C VAL A 706 43.15 21.05 -4.03
N TYR A 707 42.56 21.77 -4.99
CA TYR A 707 41.54 21.20 -5.89
C TYR A 707 42.19 20.45 -7.07
N ALA A 708 43.03 19.46 -6.75
CA ALA A 708 43.80 18.63 -7.68
C ALA A 708 43.93 17.18 -7.16
N SER A 709 44.24 16.24 -8.05
CA SER A 709 44.52 14.84 -7.68
C SER A 709 45.88 14.70 -7.00
N VAL A 710 46.11 13.57 -6.33
CA VAL A 710 47.41 13.27 -5.69
C VAL A 710 48.54 13.28 -6.73
N GLU A 711 48.30 12.69 -7.90
CA GLU A 711 49.28 12.63 -9.00
C GLU A 711 49.61 14.02 -9.55
N GLU A 712 48.60 14.90 -9.67
CA GLU A 712 48.81 16.29 -10.08
C GLU A 712 49.66 17.03 -9.05
N VAL A 713 49.33 16.90 -7.76
CA VAL A 713 50.09 17.50 -6.66
C VAL A 713 51.54 17.00 -6.64
N ASP A 714 51.76 15.69 -6.74
CA ASP A 714 53.09 15.09 -6.74
C ASP A 714 53.93 15.51 -7.95
N ALA A 715 53.31 15.62 -9.13
CA ALA A 715 53.97 16.11 -10.34
C ALA A 715 54.39 17.59 -10.19
N LEU A 716 53.53 18.43 -9.62
CA LEU A 716 53.84 19.83 -9.33
C LEU A 716 54.90 19.97 -8.26
N ALA A 717 54.81 19.19 -7.18
CA ALA A 717 55.79 19.18 -6.10
C ALA A 717 57.18 18.79 -6.62
N SER A 718 57.26 17.75 -7.45
CA SER A 718 58.50 17.29 -8.09
C SER A 718 59.10 18.37 -8.99
N LYS A 719 58.26 19.09 -9.74
CA LYS A 719 58.69 20.16 -10.65
C LYS A 719 59.12 21.44 -9.92
N ALA A 720 58.40 21.81 -8.86
CA ALA A 720 58.62 23.02 -8.07
C ALA A 720 59.60 22.80 -6.90
N GLY A 721 60.02 21.56 -6.65
CA GLY A 721 60.98 21.21 -5.60
C GLY A 721 60.42 21.31 -4.18
N TRP A 722 59.13 21.05 -3.98
CA TRP A 722 58.53 21.03 -2.65
C TRP A 722 59.06 19.83 -1.85
N THR A 723 59.55 20.08 -0.64
CA THR A 723 60.19 19.04 0.20
C THR A 723 59.69 19.02 1.64
N ASP A 724 58.90 20.02 2.04
CA ASP A 724 58.45 20.21 3.42
C ASP A 724 56.91 20.17 3.52
N TYR A 725 56.30 19.05 3.12
CA TYR A 725 54.85 18.82 3.26
C TYR A 725 54.53 17.32 3.32
N ASP A 726 53.44 16.97 3.98
CA ASP A 726 52.78 15.66 3.88
C ASP A 726 51.38 15.82 3.29
N ILE A 727 50.85 14.77 2.68
CA ILE A 727 49.42 14.67 2.35
C ILE A 727 48.68 14.29 3.64
N ALA A 728 47.72 15.13 4.03
CA ALA A 728 46.92 14.93 5.23
C ALA A 728 45.56 14.26 4.96
N ALA A 729 44.95 14.50 3.80
CA ALA A 729 43.69 13.87 3.43
C ALA A 729 43.50 13.81 1.91
N ILE A 730 42.86 12.73 1.44
CA ILE A 730 42.42 12.53 0.07
C ILE A 730 40.88 12.48 0.11
N ASN A 731 40.26 13.65 -0.06
CA ASN A 731 38.82 13.88 0.14
C ASN A 731 37.99 13.65 -1.13
N GLY A 732 38.64 13.46 -2.27
CA GLY A 732 37.99 13.20 -3.56
C GLY A 732 39.02 13.09 -4.69
N PRO A 733 38.58 12.73 -5.91
CA PRO A 733 39.48 12.54 -7.05
C PRO A 733 40.28 13.80 -7.43
N LYS A 734 39.76 14.99 -7.09
CA LYS A 734 40.42 16.30 -7.29
C LYS A 734 40.38 17.16 -6.03
N ASN A 735 40.51 16.55 -4.85
CA ASN A 735 40.49 17.28 -3.57
C ASN A 735 41.48 16.63 -2.60
N THR A 736 42.68 17.21 -2.54
CA THR A 736 43.81 16.73 -1.73
C THR A 736 44.19 17.79 -0.72
N VAL A 737 44.39 17.41 0.55
CA VAL A 737 44.78 18.33 1.62
C VAL A 737 46.25 18.11 1.96
N LEU A 738 47.04 19.17 1.94
CA LEU A 738 48.44 19.19 2.33
C LEU A 738 48.60 19.77 3.73
N ALA A 739 49.58 19.28 4.47
CA ALA A 739 49.89 19.75 5.82
C ALA A 739 51.40 19.86 6.01
N GLY A 740 51.84 20.94 6.67
CA GLY A 740 53.25 21.17 6.94
C GLY A 740 53.49 22.47 7.71
N SER A 741 54.74 22.94 7.70
CA SER A 741 55.11 24.21 8.33
C SER A 741 54.36 25.39 7.68
N VAL A 742 54.00 26.41 8.47
CA VAL A 742 53.29 27.61 7.96
C VAL A 742 54.04 28.24 6.78
N LYS A 743 55.37 28.28 6.86
CA LYS A 743 56.22 28.82 5.80
C LYS A 743 56.14 27.99 4.52
N SER A 744 56.20 26.67 4.63
CA SER A 744 56.15 25.77 3.47
C SER A 744 54.79 25.84 2.79
N ILE A 745 53.70 25.75 3.56
CA ILE A 745 52.34 25.80 3.03
C ILE A 745 52.04 27.12 2.32
N ASN A 746 52.50 28.27 2.86
CA ASN A 746 52.36 29.56 2.17
C ASN A 746 53.15 29.59 0.86
N SER A 747 54.36 29.02 0.84
CA SER A 747 55.15 28.92 -0.41
C SER A 747 54.49 27.99 -1.44
N ILE A 748 53.84 26.92 -1.00
CA ILE A 748 53.08 26.00 -1.86
C ILE A 748 51.84 26.72 -2.42
N ALA A 749 51.12 27.48 -1.59
CA ALA A 749 49.98 28.29 -2.02
C ALA A 749 50.35 29.29 -3.13
N GLU A 750 51.44 30.05 -2.95
CA GLU A 750 51.97 30.95 -3.99
C GLU A 750 52.36 30.18 -5.27
N SER A 751 52.96 29.00 -5.12
CA SER A 751 53.35 28.15 -6.25
C SER A 751 52.14 27.63 -7.02
N LEU A 752 51.07 27.20 -6.33
CA LEU A 752 49.81 26.77 -6.92
C LEU A 752 49.12 27.90 -7.67
N GLU A 753 49.13 29.11 -7.08
CA GLU A 753 48.58 30.32 -7.72
C GLU A 753 49.28 30.62 -9.05
N ASN A 754 50.61 30.53 -9.07
CA ASN A 754 51.42 30.71 -10.28
C ASN A 754 51.14 29.64 -11.37
N HIS A 755 50.61 28.48 -10.99
CA HIS A 755 50.24 27.40 -11.92
C HIS A 755 48.72 27.37 -12.22
N GLY A 756 47.96 28.35 -11.72
CA GLY A 756 46.52 28.48 -11.97
C GLY A 756 45.64 27.43 -11.28
N LEU A 757 46.16 26.73 -10.26
CA LEU A 757 45.38 25.77 -9.48
C LEU A 757 44.65 26.46 -8.34
N LYS A 758 43.36 26.14 -8.20
CA LYS A 758 42.57 26.60 -7.06
C LYS A 758 43.04 25.92 -5.78
N TYR A 759 43.07 26.67 -4.69
CA TYR A 759 43.36 26.17 -3.35
C TYR A 759 42.55 26.93 -2.30
N LYS A 760 42.49 26.40 -1.08
CA LYS A 760 41.91 27.04 0.10
C LYS A 760 42.76 26.74 1.33
N LEU A 761 43.24 27.77 2.01
CA LEU A 761 43.91 27.61 3.32
C LEU A 761 42.86 27.23 4.38
N LEU A 762 43.17 26.24 5.19
CA LEU A 762 42.28 25.78 6.26
C LEU A 762 42.54 26.54 7.56
N GLU A 763 41.48 26.93 8.25
CA GLU A 763 41.55 27.64 9.53
C GLU A 763 41.87 26.67 10.67
N VAL A 764 43.13 26.23 10.73
CA VAL A 764 43.66 25.33 11.78
C VAL A 764 45.01 25.84 12.28
N GLU A 765 45.26 25.70 13.57
CA GLU A 765 46.52 26.15 14.19
C GLU A 765 47.68 25.14 14.07
N HIS A 766 47.36 23.89 13.69
CA HIS A 766 48.32 22.80 13.55
C HIS A 766 48.11 22.02 12.26
N ALA A 767 49.19 21.39 11.79
CA ALA A 767 49.23 20.55 10.61
C ALA A 767 48.92 19.08 10.98
N PHE A 768 47.64 18.74 11.09
CA PHE A 768 47.23 17.36 11.38
C PHE A 768 47.64 16.38 10.28
N HIS A 769 47.84 15.11 10.64
CA HIS A 769 48.21 14.02 9.70
C HIS A 769 49.51 14.30 8.94
N SER A 770 50.50 14.87 9.64
CA SER A 770 51.83 15.19 9.11
C SER A 770 52.93 14.85 10.12
N TYR A 771 54.18 14.95 9.68
CA TYR A 771 55.37 14.78 10.54
C TYR A 771 55.36 15.71 11.76
N LEU A 772 54.65 16.84 11.71
CA LEU A 772 54.52 17.73 12.86
C LEU A 772 53.75 17.08 14.02
N MET A 773 53.03 15.98 13.80
CA MET A 773 52.38 15.21 14.88
C MET A 773 53.34 14.26 15.60
N ASP A 774 54.54 13.98 15.08
CA ASP A 774 55.50 13.03 15.67
C ASP A 774 55.81 13.29 17.16
N PRO A 775 55.95 14.55 17.65
CA PRO A 775 56.29 14.82 19.05
C PRO A 775 55.26 14.34 20.08
N ILE A 776 53.99 14.16 19.69
CA ILE A 776 52.92 13.75 20.60
C ILE A 776 52.64 12.23 20.58
N LEU A 777 53.23 11.49 19.61
CA LEU A 777 52.88 10.09 19.37
C LEU A 777 53.31 9.17 20.52
N ASP A 778 54.48 9.39 21.13
CA ASP A 778 54.98 8.54 22.23
C ASP A 778 54.13 8.66 23.50
N GLU A 779 53.72 9.89 23.83
CA GLU A 779 52.84 10.15 24.98
C GLU A 779 51.45 9.56 24.72
N TYR A 780 50.91 9.74 23.52
CA TYR A 780 49.64 9.15 23.12
C TYR A 780 49.68 7.61 23.17
N LYS A 781 50.75 6.99 22.61
CA LYS A 781 50.98 5.54 22.61
C LYS A 781 51.00 4.98 24.03
N SER A 782 51.69 5.66 24.94
CA SER A 782 51.82 5.23 26.34
C SER A 782 50.47 5.20 27.07
N TYR A 783 49.56 6.12 26.74
CA TYR A 783 48.22 6.13 27.32
C TYR A 783 47.34 5.00 26.76
N ILE A 784 47.28 4.86 25.43
CA ILE A 784 46.36 3.92 24.77
C ILE A 784 46.77 2.44 24.95
N GLN A 785 47.97 2.16 25.44
CA GLN A 785 48.39 0.81 25.86
C GLN A 785 47.47 0.20 26.93
N ASN A 786 46.79 1.03 27.73
CA ASN A 786 45.88 0.58 28.77
C ASN A 786 44.42 0.47 28.29
N ILE A 787 44.15 0.78 27.02
CA ILE A 787 42.82 0.74 26.43
C ILE A 787 42.57 -0.63 25.82
N ARG A 788 41.35 -1.13 25.99
CA ARG A 788 40.92 -2.39 25.40
C ARG A 788 40.19 -2.15 24.08
N PHE A 789 40.80 -2.56 22.99
CA PHE A 789 40.17 -2.57 21.68
C PHE A 789 39.49 -3.92 21.40
N SER A 790 38.22 -3.88 21.01
CA SER A 790 37.45 -5.06 20.63
C SER A 790 37.33 -5.15 19.10
N ARG A 791 37.03 -6.34 18.58
CA ARG A 791 36.73 -6.48 17.14
C ARG A 791 35.42 -5.77 16.80
N PRO A 792 35.32 -5.14 15.62
CA PRO A 792 34.10 -4.47 15.22
C PRO A 792 32.94 -5.47 15.05
N ASN A 793 31.76 -5.13 15.58
CA ASN A 793 30.52 -5.90 15.42
C ASN A 793 29.67 -5.47 14.21
N ILE A 794 30.02 -4.33 13.61
CA ILE A 794 29.45 -3.75 12.38
C ILE A 794 30.59 -3.61 11.37
N ALA A 795 30.29 -3.67 10.07
CA ALA A 795 31.32 -3.45 9.06
C ALA A 795 31.96 -2.06 9.24
N PHE A 796 33.29 -2.01 9.36
CA PHE A 796 34.02 -0.76 9.59
C PHE A 796 34.94 -0.51 8.40
N VAL A 797 34.80 0.65 7.75
CA VAL A 797 35.72 1.09 6.70
C VAL A 797 36.66 2.14 7.27
N SER A 798 37.96 1.83 7.27
CA SER A 798 38.99 2.71 7.81
C SER A 798 39.35 3.80 6.80
N ALA A 799 39.43 5.04 7.26
CA ALA A 799 40.01 6.12 6.49
C ALA A 799 41.54 6.15 6.60
N VAL A 800 42.18 5.25 7.37
CA VAL A 800 43.65 5.06 7.33
C VAL A 800 44.04 4.19 6.14
N SER A 801 43.34 3.06 5.94
CA SER A 801 43.63 2.13 4.84
C SER A 801 42.82 2.40 3.57
N GLY A 802 41.64 3.03 3.69
CA GLY A 802 40.67 3.16 2.59
C GLY A 802 39.89 1.88 2.30
N ASP A 803 39.97 0.86 3.17
CA ASP A 803 39.30 -0.44 2.99
C ASP A 803 38.59 -0.90 4.28
N LEU A 804 37.79 -1.97 4.16
CA LEU A 804 37.18 -2.68 5.28
C LEU A 804 38.26 -3.23 6.19
N VAL A 805 38.15 -2.94 7.50
CA VAL A 805 39.11 -3.39 8.50
C VAL A 805 38.48 -4.38 9.47
N ASN A 806 39.30 -5.30 9.98
CA ASN A 806 38.86 -6.31 10.94
C ASN A 806 39.75 -6.35 12.19
N GLN A 807 40.84 -7.10 12.19
CA GLN A 807 41.71 -7.20 13.38
C GLN A 807 42.68 -6.04 13.52
N GLU A 808 43.07 -5.40 12.42
CA GLU A 808 44.10 -4.35 12.44
C GLU A 808 43.71 -3.13 13.29
N ILE A 809 42.42 -2.76 13.35
CA ILE A 809 41.89 -1.67 14.19
C ILE A 809 42.07 -1.94 15.70
N THR A 810 42.31 -3.19 16.09
CA THR A 810 42.55 -3.57 17.50
C THR A 810 44.01 -3.38 17.93
N SER A 811 44.90 -3.04 16.99
CA SER A 811 46.31 -2.80 17.28
C SER A 811 46.55 -1.36 17.71
N ILE A 812 47.52 -1.15 18.60
CA ILE A 812 47.97 0.19 19.00
C ILE A 812 48.53 0.95 17.81
N ASP A 813 49.26 0.26 16.92
CA ASP A 813 49.91 0.88 15.77
C ASP A 813 48.89 1.47 14.79
N TYR A 814 47.67 0.91 14.68
CA TYR A 814 46.58 1.51 13.92
C TYR A 814 46.24 2.93 14.41
N TRP A 815 46.15 3.13 15.73
CA TRP A 815 45.75 4.43 16.31
C TRP A 815 46.88 5.47 16.26
N ILE A 816 48.14 5.02 16.24
CA ILE A 816 49.29 5.88 15.96
C ILE A 816 49.31 6.29 14.50
N ASP A 817 49.14 5.32 13.59
CA ASP A 817 49.00 5.55 12.17
C ASP A 817 47.84 6.50 11.86
N HIS A 818 46.71 6.36 12.54
CA HIS A 818 45.54 7.21 12.39
C HIS A 818 45.81 8.70 12.71
N ILE A 819 46.75 9.03 13.59
CA ILE A 819 47.14 10.42 13.88
C ILE A 819 48.13 10.96 12.84
N ARG A 820 48.93 10.07 12.24
CA ARG A 820 50.13 10.42 11.47
C ARG A 820 49.98 10.30 9.95
N LYS A 821 49.20 9.33 9.47
CA LYS A 821 49.02 8.98 8.04
C LYS A 821 47.86 9.77 7.42
N PRO A 822 47.83 9.92 6.08
CA PRO A 822 46.75 10.59 5.37
C PRO A 822 45.39 9.92 5.59
N VAL A 823 44.33 10.75 5.66
CA VAL A 823 42.93 10.30 5.66
C VAL A 823 42.47 9.97 4.23
N GLN A 824 42.36 8.69 3.91
CA GLN A 824 41.88 8.10 2.66
C GLN A 824 40.34 8.16 2.53
N PHE A 825 39.72 9.32 2.74
CA PHE A 825 38.26 9.48 2.74
C PHE A 825 37.61 9.03 1.42
N SER A 826 38.19 9.41 0.28
CA SER A 826 37.63 9.05 -1.03
C SER A 826 37.57 7.54 -1.23
N GLY A 827 38.66 6.82 -0.92
CA GLY A 827 38.71 5.36 -0.99
C GLY A 827 37.75 4.70 0.00
N ALA A 828 37.73 5.18 1.24
CA ALA A 828 36.84 4.67 2.28
C ALA A 828 35.35 4.86 1.92
N LEU A 829 34.97 6.00 1.34
CA LEU A 829 33.59 6.24 0.93
C LEU A 829 33.20 5.38 -0.27
N VAL A 830 34.07 5.22 -1.26
CA VAL A 830 33.84 4.28 -2.38
C VAL A 830 33.65 2.87 -1.84
N LYS A 831 34.48 2.42 -0.89
CA LYS A 831 34.34 1.10 -0.28
C LYS A 831 33.06 0.94 0.55
N THR A 832 32.66 1.99 1.26
CA THR A 832 31.39 2.03 1.99
C THR A 832 30.22 1.88 1.02
N ALA A 833 30.25 2.60 -0.09
CA ALA A 833 29.25 2.51 -1.15
C ALA A 833 29.23 1.11 -1.81
N MET A 834 30.40 0.48 -2.01
CA MET A 834 30.50 -0.91 -2.50
C MET A 834 29.89 -1.95 -1.54
N SER A 835 29.68 -1.61 -0.26
CA SER A 835 28.93 -2.45 0.69
C SER A 835 27.41 -2.40 0.44
N LYS A 836 26.98 -1.60 -0.55
CA LYS A 836 25.62 -1.41 -1.03
C LYS A 836 24.62 -1.04 0.08
N PRO A 837 24.89 0.01 0.89
CA PRO A 837 23.86 0.63 1.69
C PRO A 837 22.81 1.28 0.77
N ASP A 838 21.56 1.31 1.22
CA ASP A 838 20.48 1.99 0.50
C ASP A 838 20.47 3.50 0.80
N ILE A 839 21.10 3.92 1.90
CA ILE A 839 21.28 5.34 2.29
C ILE A 839 22.54 5.51 3.17
N ILE A 840 23.24 6.63 3.00
CA ILE A 840 24.37 7.05 3.84
C ILE A 840 23.95 8.28 4.66
N ILE A 841 24.11 8.22 5.98
CA ILE A 841 23.81 9.32 6.90
C ILE A 841 25.11 9.86 7.49
N GLU A 842 25.39 11.14 7.23
CA GLU A 842 26.43 11.90 7.90
C GLU A 842 26.01 12.20 9.33
N VAL A 843 26.76 11.64 10.29
CA VAL A 843 26.58 11.85 11.72
C VAL A 843 27.60 12.88 12.18
N GLY A 844 27.10 14.10 12.41
CA GLY A 844 27.92 15.23 12.81
C GLY A 844 27.12 16.52 12.88
N PRO A 845 27.79 17.64 13.18
CA PRO A 845 27.12 18.93 13.39
C PRO A 845 26.63 19.58 12.08
N ASP A 846 27.23 19.29 10.93
CA ASP A 846 26.93 19.92 9.63
C ASP A 846 27.25 18.99 8.43
N SER A 847 26.83 19.39 7.23
CA SER A 847 26.83 18.65 5.94
C SER A 847 28.18 18.57 5.18
N ILE A 848 29.31 18.60 5.89
CA ILE A 848 30.63 18.71 5.24
C ILE A 848 30.96 17.48 4.40
N LEU A 849 30.79 16.28 4.95
CA LEU A 849 31.11 15.04 4.23
C LEU A 849 30.06 14.73 3.17
N THR A 850 28.80 15.12 3.37
CA THR A 850 27.70 14.99 2.41
C THR A 850 28.03 15.69 1.09
N ASN A 851 28.53 16.92 1.16
CA ASN A 851 28.96 17.68 -0.02
C ASN A 851 30.17 17.04 -0.72
N MET A 852 31.11 16.45 0.03
CA MET A 852 32.26 15.74 -0.55
C MET A 852 31.88 14.38 -1.14
N ALA A 853 30.84 13.75 -0.60
CA ALA A 853 30.42 12.41 -0.99
C ALA A 853 29.95 12.35 -2.44
N GLN A 854 29.26 13.39 -2.91
CA GLN A 854 28.77 13.48 -4.30
C GLN A 854 29.89 13.29 -5.33
N TYR A 855 31.07 13.87 -5.10
CA TYR A 855 32.23 13.74 -5.99
C TYR A 855 32.88 12.36 -5.90
N CYS A 856 32.91 11.76 -4.71
CA CYS A 856 33.52 10.45 -4.50
C CYS A 856 32.68 9.33 -5.11
N LEU A 857 31.35 9.40 -4.94
CA LEU A 857 30.41 8.41 -5.47
C LEU A 857 30.37 8.41 -7.00
N GLY A 858 30.75 9.51 -7.67
CA GLY A 858 30.95 9.56 -9.12
C GLY A 858 32.00 8.58 -9.65
N GLN A 859 32.89 8.06 -8.79
CA GLN A 859 33.88 7.03 -9.13
C GLN A 859 33.31 5.60 -9.05
N CYS A 860 32.11 5.44 -8.49
CA CYS A 860 31.46 4.15 -8.35
C CYS A 860 30.75 3.72 -9.65
N PRO A 861 30.54 2.41 -9.87
CA PRO A 861 29.67 1.91 -10.92
C PRO A 861 28.26 2.50 -10.87
N LYS A 862 27.54 2.45 -12.00
CA LYS A 862 26.21 3.09 -12.16
C LYS A 862 25.18 2.64 -11.13
N ASP A 863 25.25 1.41 -10.63
CA ASP A 863 24.34 0.83 -9.63
C ASP A 863 24.59 1.33 -8.19
N VAL A 864 25.71 2.01 -7.93
CA VAL A 864 26.13 2.45 -6.58
C VAL A 864 26.29 3.97 -6.50
N ARG A 865 26.56 4.65 -7.62
CA ARG A 865 26.80 6.11 -7.63
C ARG A 865 25.61 6.98 -7.20
N ASN A 866 24.39 6.43 -7.17
CA ASN A 866 23.15 7.14 -6.86
C ASN A 866 22.64 6.92 -5.42
N ILE A 867 23.47 6.37 -4.52
CA ILE A 867 23.07 6.19 -3.12
C ILE A 867 22.81 7.58 -2.50
N PRO A 868 21.63 7.81 -1.91
CA PRO A 868 21.34 9.05 -1.20
C PRO A 868 22.28 9.28 -0.02
N VAL A 869 22.75 10.51 0.13
CA VAL A 869 23.60 10.93 1.26
C VAL A 869 22.88 12.07 1.99
N LYS A 870 22.62 11.88 3.28
CA LYS A 870 21.89 12.83 4.14
C LYS A 870 22.74 13.29 5.30
N THR A 871 22.52 14.51 5.80
CA THR A 871 23.15 15.00 7.03
C THR A 871 22.19 14.88 8.21
N THR A 872 22.73 14.72 9.42
CA THR A 872 21.92 14.72 10.64
C THR A 872 21.60 16.13 11.12
N LEU A 873 22.56 17.06 11.05
CA LEU A 873 22.38 18.44 11.51
C LEU A 873 22.84 19.44 10.45
N HIS A 874 22.31 20.66 10.58
CA HIS A 874 22.71 21.83 9.83
C HIS A 874 22.57 23.07 10.73
N ALA A 875 23.49 24.04 10.62
CA ALA A 875 23.60 25.14 11.57
C ALA A 875 22.35 26.03 11.69
N ASN A 876 21.58 26.18 10.61
CA ASN A 876 20.42 27.05 10.56
C ASN A 876 19.09 26.31 10.78
N GLU A 877 19.06 24.99 10.53
CA GLU A 877 17.83 24.20 10.49
C GLU A 877 18.10 22.80 11.07
N PRO A 878 18.05 22.63 12.40
CA PRO A 878 18.47 21.38 13.04
C PRO A 878 17.52 20.21 12.77
N TRP A 879 16.22 20.46 12.52
CA TRP A 879 15.22 19.40 12.27
C TRP A 879 15.02 19.06 10.80
N ALA A 880 15.24 19.99 9.87
CA ALA A 880 14.97 19.73 8.45
C ALA A 880 15.75 18.51 7.92
N PRO A 881 17.07 18.36 8.18
CA PRO A 881 17.82 17.19 7.70
C PRO A 881 17.41 15.87 8.36
N ILE A 882 17.05 15.90 9.65
CA ILE A 882 16.56 14.70 10.37
C ILE A 882 15.23 14.24 9.77
N SER A 883 14.28 15.16 9.61
CA SER A 883 12.96 14.86 9.04
C SER A 883 13.08 14.37 7.60
N ASP A 884 14.03 14.90 6.83
CA ASP A 884 14.31 14.48 5.46
C ASP A 884 14.91 13.07 5.39
N ALA A 885 15.88 12.75 6.27
CA ALA A 885 16.41 11.40 6.39
C ALA A 885 15.34 10.40 6.84
N LEU A 886 14.47 10.76 7.79
CA LEU A 886 13.34 9.93 8.23
C LEU A 886 12.34 9.67 7.10
N ALA A 887 11.95 10.71 6.35
CA ALA A 887 11.04 10.57 5.21
C ALA A 887 11.63 9.61 4.14
N GLN A 888 12.91 9.78 3.81
CA GLN A 888 13.56 8.91 2.83
C GLN A 888 13.71 7.47 3.33
N LEU A 889 14.11 7.26 4.59
CA LEU A 889 14.18 5.94 5.22
C LEU A 889 12.82 5.23 5.20
N ALA A 890 11.74 5.94 5.53
CA ALA A 890 10.39 5.41 5.50
C ALA A 890 9.97 4.98 4.09
N CYS A 891 10.28 5.80 3.08
CA CYS A 891 10.03 5.50 1.67
C CYS A 891 10.86 4.29 1.16
N LEU A 892 12.09 4.13 1.64
CA LEU A 892 12.98 3.02 1.31
C LEU A 892 12.60 1.69 1.98
N GLY A 893 11.68 1.68 2.94
CA GLY A 893 11.31 0.44 3.62
C GLY A 893 11.93 0.21 4.99
N HIS A 894 12.60 1.21 5.59
CA HIS A 894 13.19 1.06 6.92
C HIS A 894 12.11 0.99 8.00
N ASP A 895 12.32 0.12 8.99
CA ASP A 895 11.41 -0.05 10.14
C ASP A 895 11.74 0.97 11.23
N ILE A 896 11.03 2.10 11.20
CA ILE A 896 11.24 3.24 12.11
C ILE A 896 10.31 3.11 13.32
N HIS A 897 10.87 3.25 14.52
CA HIS A 897 10.07 3.28 15.74
C HIS A 897 9.45 4.67 15.98
N TRP A 898 8.36 4.96 15.27
CA TRP A 898 7.69 6.28 15.29
C TRP A 898 7.20 6.72 16.69
N SER A 899 6.93 5.79 17.61
CA SER A 899 6.62 6.15 19.01
C SER A 899 7.76 6.85 19.72
N ALA A 900 8.99 6.41 19.45
CA ALA A 900 10.17 7.04 20.04
C ALA A 900 10.49 8.37 19.34
N VAL A 901 10.23 8.46 18.03
CA VAL A 901 10.34 9.73 17.29
C VAL A 901 9.38 10.76 17.87
N ASP A 902 8.11 10.43 18.13
CA ASP A 902 7.11 11.40 18.59
C ASP A 902 6.84 11.36 20.10
N SER A 903 7.86 11.02 20.89
CA SER A 903 7.74 10.80 22.35
C SER A 903 7.25 12.01 23.16
N VAL A 904 7.21 13.20 22.56
CA VAL A 904 6.80 14.47 23.18
C VAL A 904 5.43 14.96 22.65
N SER A 905 4.86 14.29 21.65
CA SER A 905 3.61 14.69 20.99
C SER A 905 2.38 14.19 21.75
N THR A 906 1.22 14.81 21.52
CA THR A 906 -0.04 14.38 22.15
C THR A 906 -0.53 13.06 21.54
N ASN A 907 -1.15 12.20 22.35
CA ASN A 907 -1.78 10.95 21.86
C ASN A 907 -3.05 11.19 21.01
N GLU A 908 -3.43 12.44 20.76
CA GLU A 908 -4.59 12.72 19.94
C GLU A 908 -4.26 12.59 18.46
N LEU A 909 -4.92 11.65 17.77
CA LEU A 909 -4.79 11.46 16.34
C LEU A 909 -5.95 12.12 15.58
N TYR A 910 -5.68 12.58 14.36
CA TYR A 910 -6.73 12.94 13.41
C TYR A 910 -7.37 11.68 12.82
N ARG A 911 -8.68 11.76 12.53
CA ARG A 911 -9.37 10.78 11.68
C ARG A 911 -9.01 11.08 10.23
N LEU A 912 -8.05 10.33 9.71
CA LEU A 912 -7.58 10.46 8.33
C LEU A 912 -8.51 9.71 7.36
N PRO A 913 -8.50 10.06 6.05
CA PRO A 913 -9.14 9.25 5.01
C PRO A 913 -8.80 7.75 5.08
N TYR A 914 -9.73 6.93 4.60
CA TYR A 914 -9.60 5.48 4.54
C TYR A 914 -8.93 5.02 3.24
N TYR A 915 -8.44 3.78 3.21
CA TYR A 915 -7.81 3.22 2.01
C TYR A 915 -8.71 3.24 0.75
N PRO A 916 -8.23 3.77 -0.39
CA PRO A 916 -8.97 3.79 -1.65
C PRO A 916 -8.83 2.48 -2.42
N PHE A 917 -9.64 1.48 -2.06
CA PHE A 917 -9.68 0.17 -2.74
C PHE A 917 -9.91 0.30 -4.26
N GLN A 918 -9.05 -0.36 -5.04
CA GLN A 918 -9.05 -0.37 -6.51
C GLN A 918 -9.96 -1.48 -7.03
N ARG A 919 -11.26 -1.26 -6.86
CA ARG A 919 -12.26 -2.33 -7.02
C ARG A 919 -12.48 -2.73 -8.49
N LYS A 920 -12.50 -4.02 -8.74
CA LYS A 920 -12.83 -4.65 -10.03
C LYS A 920 -14.06 -5.54 -9.89
N HIS A 921 -14.73 -5.82 -11.01
CA HIS A 921 -15.92 -6.65 -11.06
C HIS A 921 -15.58 -8.15 -10.91
N TYR A 922 -16.23 -8.82 -9.96
CA TYR A 922 -16.15 -10.27 -9.73
C TYR A 922 -17.54 -10.86 -9.48
N TRP A 923 -17.99 -11.70 -10.42
CA TRP A 923 -19.26 -12.40 -10.34
C TRP A 923 -19.17 -13.78 -11.03
N LEU A 924 -20.14 -14.66 -10.75
CA LEU A 924 -20.22 -15.99 -11.37
C LEU A 924 -20.59 -15.88 -12.86
N ASP A 925 -19.77 -16.49 -13.72
CA ASP A 925 -19.94 -16.45 -15.18
C ASP A 925 -21.13 -17.31 -15.64
N GLY A 926 -21.97 -16.80 -16.55
CA GLY A 926 -23.10 -17.53 -17.15
C GLY A 926 -24.42 -17.46 -16.36
N LEU A 927 -24.42 -16.84 -15.20
CA LEU A 927 -25.64 -16.33 -14.58
C LEU A 927 -25.81 -14.90 -15.08
N ARG A 928 -27.00 -14.57 -15.64
CA ARG A 928 -27.32 -13.19 -16.02
C ARG A 928 -27.02 -12.28 -14.83
N THR A 929 -25.96 -11.48 -14.92
CA THR A 929 -25.95 -10.20 -14.23
C THR A 929 -27.02 -9.36 -14.93
N PRO A 930 -28.07 -8.87 -14.24
CA PRO A 930 -29.00 -7.95 -14.88
C PRO A 930 -28.38 -6.55 -14.87
N ASN A 931 -27.23 -6.41 -15.53
CA ASN A 931 -26.83 -5.16 -16.12
C ASN A 931 -27.24 -5.23 -17.58
N VAL A 932 -27.99 -4.21 -18.01
CA VAL A 932 -28.48 -3.98 -19.37
C VAL A 932 -27.48 -4.55 -20.36
N GLU A 933 -27.83 -5.64 -21.06
CA GLU A 933 -27.00 -6.11 -22.17
C GLU A 933 -26.86 -4.91 -23.12
N PRO A 934 -25.64 -4.38 -23.31
CA PRO A 934 -25.42 -3.49 -24.43
C PRO A 934 -25.88 -4.28 -25.65
N THR A 935 -26.75 -3.69 -26.47
CA THR A 935 -27.07 -4.27 -27.78
C THR A 935 -25.76 -4.67 -28.47
N LEU A 936 -25.74 -5.72 -29.30
CA LEU A 936 -24.51 -6.14 -30.01
C LEU A 936 -23.81 -4.95 -30.70
N GLU A 937 -24.62 -4.00 -31.17
CA GLU A 937 -24.20 -2.69 -31.69
C GLU A 937 -23.45 -1.85 -30.62
N SER A 938 -23.97 -1.72 -29.40
CA SER A 938 -23.28 -1.10 -28.27
C SER A 938 -22.03 -1.86 -27.81
N PHE A 939 -21.99 -3.19 -27.89
CA PHE A 939 -20.78 -3.97 -27.58
C PHE A 939 -19.69 -3.72 -28.63
N ILE A 940 -20.02 -3.86 -29.91
CA ILE A 940 -19.12 -3.55 -31.03
C ILE A 940 -18.63 -2.11 -30.93
N ASN A 941 -19.51 -1.15 -30.60
CA ASN A 941 -19.13 0.26 -30.42
C ASN A 941 -18.24 0.48 -29.20
N SER A 942 -18.44 -0.27 -28.11
CA SER A 942 -17.61 -0.20 -26.91
C SER A 942 -16.24 -0.89 -27.06
N ALA A 943 -16.13 -1.82 -28.01
CA ALA A 943 -14.96 -2.65 -28.29
C ALA A 943 -14.31 -2.37 -29.66
N SER A 944 -14.68 -1.26 -30.31
CA SER A 944 -14.08 -0.83 -31.58
C SER A 944 -12.75 -0.12 -31.33
N TYR A 945 -11.70 -0.66 -31.92
CA TYR A 945 -10.37 -0.07 -31.89
C TYR A 945 -9.89 0.19 -33.31
N CYS A 946 -9.20 1.31 -33.53
CA CYS A 946 -8.46 1.57 -34.75
C CYS A 946 -6.96 1.53 -34.46
N MET A 947 -6.20 1.11 -35.48
CA MET A 947 -4.75 1.32 -35.47
C MET A 947 -4.49 2.78 -35.82
N GLN A 948 -3.83 3.50 -34.92
CA GLN A 948 -3.29 4.82 -35.19
C GLN A 948 -1.77 4.76 -35.25
N TRP A 949 -1.21 5.53 -36.18
CA TRP A 949 0.23 5.66 -36.35
C TRP A 949 0.67 6.97 -35.70
N LYS A 950 1.53 6.87 -34.69
CA LYS A 950 2.07 8.03 -33.96
C LYS A 950 3.52 8.22 -34.36
N ASN A 951 3.86 9.39 -34.90
CA ASN A 951 5.23 9.75 -35.25
C ASN A 951 6.14 9.60 -34.03
N ILE A 952 7.34 9.06 -34.26
CA ILE A 952 8.40 8.93 -33.27
C ILE A 952 9.63 9.70 -33.74
N GLU A 953 10.29 10.38 -32.80
CA GLU A 953 11.60 10.97 -33.07
C GLU A 953 12.64 9.86 -33.15
N ILE A 954 13.50 9.95 -34.16
CA ILE A 954 14.58 8.99 -34.43
C ILE A 954 15.91 9.72 -34.25
N ASP A 955 16.87 9.05 -33.60
CA ASP A 955 18.24 9.55 -33.51
C ASP A 955 18.96 9.33 -34.87
N ASP A 956 19.88 10.24 -35.23
CA ASP A 956 20.58 10.21 -36.52
C ASP A 956 21.43 8.93 -36.75
N HIS A 957 21.73 8.15 -35.72
CA HIS A 957 22.54 6.92 -35.81
C HIS A 957 22.08 5.80 -34.85
N PRO A 958 22.03 4.52 -35.29
CA PRO A 958 21.70 3.39 -34.42
C PRO A 958 22.81 3.10 -33.39
N LYS A 959 22.46 2.91 -32.12
CA LYS A 959 23.40 2.69 -30.99
C LYS A 959 23.97 1.27 -30.93
N CYS A 960 23.30 0.28 -31.53
CA CYS A 960 23.74 -1.11 -31.56
C CYS A 960 23.27 -1.80 -32.84
N LEU A 961 24.13 -2.60 -33.46
CA LEU A 961 23.79 -3.44 -34.63
C LEU A 961 24.02 -4.91 -34.24
N PRO A 962 23.00 -5.78 -34.28
CA PRO A 962 23.12 -7.19 -33.91
C PRO A 962 24.00 -7.98 -34.89
N GLN A 963 24.61 -9.07 -34.42
CA GLN A 963 25.55 -9.88 -35.22
C GLN A 963 24.88 -10.90 -36.16
N ASP A 964 23.64 -11.32 -35.91
CA ASP A 964 22.89 -12.25 -36.78
C ASP A 964 21.44 -11.75 -37.00
N VAL A 965 21.14 -11.23 -38.19
CA VAL A 965 19.81 -10.69 -38.53
C VAL A 965 19.23 -11.34 -39.78
N LEU A 966 17.99 -11.82 -39.69
CA LEU A 966 17.20 -12.26 -40.83
C LEU A 966 16.15 -11.20 -41.13
N ILE A 967 16.19 -10.62 -42.32
CA ILE A 967 15.19 -9.67 -42.80
C ILE A 967 14.41 -10.32 -43.93
N ILE A 968 13.09 -10.25 -43.86
CA ILE A 968 12.22 -10.69 -44.95
C ILE A 968 11.60 -9.46 -45.57
N SER A 969 11.75 -9.35 -46.87
CA SER A 969 11.24 -8.25 -47.68
C SER A 969 10.41 -8.78 -48.85
N ASP A 970 9.31 -8.11 -49.18
CA ASP A 970 8.45 -8.42 -50.32
C ASP A 970 8.84 -7.69 -51.62
N HIS A 971 9.81 -6.77 -51.55
CA HIS A 971 10.31 -6.00 -52.69
C HIS A 971 11.83 -6.08 -52.82
N VAL A 972 12.29 -6.25 -54.06
CA VAL A 972 13.72 -6.30 -54.44
C VAL A 972 14.41 -5.00 -54.07
N GLU A 973 13.73 -3.89 -54.31
CA GLU A 973 14.21 -2.54 -54.03
C GLU A 973 14.46 -2.34 -52.52
N TYR A 974 13.60 -2.90 -51.66
CA TYR A 974 13.75 -2.80 -50.20
C TYR A 974 14.96 -3.59 -49.71
N ALA A 975 15.20 -4.78 -50.27
CA ALA A 975 16.36 -5.59 -49.89
C ALA A 975 17.68 -4.96 -50.35
N GLU A 976 17.72 -4.41 -51.57
CA GLU A 976 18.90 -3.71 -52.08
C GLU A 976 19.20 -2.43 -51.28
N SER A 977 18.19 -1.66 -50.89
CA SER A 977 18.36 -0.50 -50.00
C SER A 977 18.90 -0.90 -48.62
N LEU A 978 18.38 -1.99 -48.03
CA LEU A 978 18.87 -2.51 -46.75
C LEU A 978 20.31 -3.00 -46.84
N LYS A 979 20.65 -3.74 -47.90
CA LYS A 979 22.03 -4.18 -48.15
C LYS A 979 22.97 -3.00 -48.31
N ALA A 980 22.57 -1.99 -49.07
CA ALA A 980 23.34 -0.75 -49.22
C ALA A 980 23.54 -0.03 -47.87
N ALA A 981 22.53 -0.04 -46.99
CA ALA A 981 22.61 0.54 -45.66
C ALA A 981 23.61 -0.20 -44.76
N TYR A 982 23.52 -1.54 -44.67
CA TYR A 982 24.43 -2.35 -43.86
C TYR A 982 25.88 -2.34 -44.38
N ILE A 983 26.08 -2.28 -45.70
CA ILE A 983 27.42 -2.13 -46.31
C ILE A 983 28.10 -0.82 -45.88
N ARG A 984 27.35 0.28 -45.70
CA ARG A 984 27.91 1.57 -45.24
C ARG A 984 28.49 1.50 -43.82
N TYR A 985 28.04 0.53 -43.01
CA TYR A 985 28.55 0.28 -41.65
C TYR A 985 29.53 -0.90 -41.60
N GLU A 986 30.08 -1.32 -42.75
CA GLU A 986 31.04 -2.43 -42.89
C GLU A 986 30.52 -3.80 -42.41
N ILE A 987 29.20 -4.01 -42.40
CA ILE A 987 28.59 -5.29 -41.98
C ILE A 987 28.35 -6.19 -43.21
N PRO A 988 28.84 -7.44 -43.22
CA PRO A 988 28.58 -8.38 -44.30
C PRO A 988 27.08 -8.70 -44.43
N CYS A 989 26.48 -8.30 -45.55
CA CYS A 989 25.07 -8.52 -45.86
C CYS A 989 24.91 -9.25 -47.20
N GLU A 990 24.13 -10.32 -47.19
CA GLU A 990 23.81 -11.12 -48.37
C GLU A 990 22.31 -11.02 -48.67
N ILE A 991 21.97 -10.78 -49.94
CA ILE A 991 20.58 -10.88 -50.41
C ILE A 991 20.44 -12.23 -51.08
N ILE A 992 19.44 -12.99 -50.65
CA ILE A 992 19.11 -14.28 -51.22
C ILE A 992 17.75 -14.13 -51.90
N SER A 993 17.78 -14.17 -53.23
CA SER A 993 16.59 -14.07 -54.06
C SER A 993 16.06 -15.46 -54.40
N THR A 994 14.80 -15.73 -54.06
CA THR A 994 14.14 -17.00 -54.40
C THR A 994 13.17 -16.79 -55.55
N CYS A 995 13.59 -17.14 -56.77
CA CYS A 995 12.73 -17.15 -57.95
C CYS A 995 12.19 -18.57 -58.20
N ASP A 996 10.86 -18.68 -58.33
CA ASP A 996 10.05 -19.73 -58.96
C ASP A 996 10.10 -21.20 -58.49
N THR A 997 11.09 -21.65 -57.74
CA THR A 997 11.07 -22.99 -57.10
C THR A 997 11.64 -22.93 -55.69
N LEU A 998 10.76 -22.80 -54.70
CA LEU A 998 11.13 -22.76 -53.29
C LEU A 998 11.37 -24.18 -52.75
N ASP A 999 12.63 -24.59 -52.64
CA ASP A 999 13.07 -25.65 -51.73
C ASP A 999 13.68 -25.01 -50.48
N PHE A 1000 12.83 -24.69 -49.51
CA PHE A 1000 13.25 -24.16 -48.21
C PHE A 1000 14.10 -25.16 -47.39
N GLY A 1001 14.08 -26.45 -47.76
CA GLY A 1001 14.93 -27.48 -47.16
C GLY A 1001 16.41 -27.27 -47.50
N ALA A 1002 16.73 -26.93 -48.75
CA ALA A 1002 18.10 -26.63 -49.17
C ALA A 1002 18.69 -25.41 -48.44
N PHE A 1003 17.87 -24.40 -48.17
CA PHE A 1003 18.28 -23.25 -47.35
C PHE A 1003 18.53 -23.65 -45.89
N ALA A 1004 17.71 -24.54 -45.32
CA ALA A 1004 17.91 -25.04 -43.95
C ALA A 1004 19.18 -25.91 -43.79
N ASP A 1005 19.64 -26.53 -44.89
CA ASP A 1005 20.73 -27.52 -44.90
C ASP A 1005 22.12 -26.99 -45.30
N GLY A 1006 22.30 -25.69 -45.59
CA GLY A 1006 23.62 -25.02 -45.42
C GLY A 1006 24.32 -24.39 -46.62
N ASP A 1007 23.63 -23.58 -47.44
CA ASP A 1007 24.25 -22.85 -48.58
C ASP A 1007 24.58 -21.37 -48.30
N THR A 1008 24.75 -20.97 -47.04
CA THR A 1008 25.17 -19.61 -46.64
C THR A 1008 26.66 -19.60 -46.29
N THR A 1009 27.43 -18.62 -46.77
CA THR A 1009 28.86 -18.53 -46.42
C THR A 1009 29.05 -18.30 -44.91
N ALA A 1010 30.08 -18.91 -44.31
CA ALA A 1010 30.26 -18.95 -42.85
C ALA A 1010 30.49 -17.59 -42.17
N ASP A 1011 30.65 -16.50 -42.94
CA ASP A 1011 30.94 -15.14 -42.46
C ASP A 1011 29.77 -14.14 -42.70
N THR A 1012 28.61 -14.58 -43.21
CA THR A 1012 27.45 -13.70 -43.47
C THR A 1012 26.66 -13.40 -42.18
N GLN A 1013 26.60 -12.12 -41.77
CA GLN A 1013 25.91 -11.66 -40.54
C GLN A 1013 24.44 -11.27 -40.76
N ILE A 1014 24.08 -10.88 -41.99
CA ILE A 1014 22.70 -10.46 -42.32
C ILE A 1014 22.24 -11.14 -43.60
N ILE A 1015 21.09 -11.80 -43.52
CA ILE A 1015 20.43 -12.43 -44.64
C ILE A 1015 19.13 -11.69 -44.94
N VAL A 1016 19.00 -11.16 -46.15
CA VAL A 1016 17.74 -10.60 -46.63
C VAL A 1016 17.09 -11.59 -47.59
N LEU A 1017 15.94 -12.14 -47.19
CA LEU A 1017 15.12 -13.00 -48.03
C LEU A 1017 14.16 -12.14 -48.85
N LEU A 1018 14.25 -12.27 -50.16
CA LEU A 1018 13.33 -11.65 -51.09
C LEU A 1018 12.14 -12.56 -51.36
N GLY A 1019 11.01 -12.20 -50.78
CA GLY A 1019 9.72 -12.73 -51.11
C GLY A 1019 9.25 -12.17 -52.46
N GLY A 1020 9.63 -12.82 -53.56
CA GLY A 1020 9.25 -12.35 -54.89
C GLY A 1020 7.74 -12.15 -55.05
N ARG A 1021 7.32 -11.01 -55.64
CA ARG A 1021 6.01 -10.94 -56.29
C ARG A 1021 6.04 -11.90 -57.49
N PRO A 1022 5.05 -12.79 -57.67
CA PRO A 1022 4.91 -13.47 -58.93
C PRO A 1022 4.67 -12.40 -60.01
N ASN A 1023 5.28 -12.60 -61.19
CA ASN A 1023 4.85 -11.87 -62.38
C ASN A 1023 3.32 -11.94 -62.48
N SER A 1024 2.73 -10.83 -62.92
CA SER A 1024 1.30 -10.48 -62.87
C SER A 1024 0.30 -11.43 -63.57
N GLU A 1025 0.68 -12.69 -63.86
CA GLU A 1025 -0.18 -13.70 -64.48
C GLU A 1025 -0.70 -14.77 -63.49
N PHE A 1026 -0.20 -14.84 -62.25
CA PHE A 1026 -0.75 -15.74 -61.22
C PHE A 1026 -1.55 -14.98 -60.16
N CYS A 1027 -2.80 -14.63 -60.49
CA CYS A 1027 -3.85 -14.32 -59.51
C CYS A 1027 -4.54 -15.60 -58.99
N GLU A 1028 -3.83 -16.73 -58.91
CA GLU A 1028 -4.28 -17.93 -58.21
C GLU A 1028 -3.70 -17.93 -56.79
N GLY A 1029 -4.52 -17.45 -55.84
CA GLY A 1029 -4.45 -17.77 -54.41
C GLY A 1029 -3.48 -16.97 -53.56
N GLY A 1030 -3.86 -15.77 -53.12
CA GLY A 1030 -3.16 -15.06 -52.02
C GLY A 1030 -3.02 -15.91 -50.74
N ALA A 1031 -3.92 -16.90 -50.54
CA ALA A 1031 -3.81 -17.90 -49.47
C ALA A 1031 -2.64 -18.88 -49.68
N SER A 1032 -2.37 -19.34 -50.91
CA SER A 1032 -1.24 -20.23 -51.23
C SER A 1032 0.10 -19.55 -50.93
N ILE A 1033 0.19 -18.25 -51.26
CA ILE A 1033 1.37 -17.43 -50.97
C ILE A 1033 1.57 -17.28 -49.45
N ALA A 1034 0.53 -16.93 -48.71
CA ALA A 1034 0.58 -16.82 -47.24
C ALA A 1034 0.95 -18.16 -46.55
N ILE A 1035 0.44 -19.28 -47.05
CA ILE A 1035 0.75 -20.63 -46.54
C ILE A 1035 2.23 -20.95 -46.79
N ARG A 1036 2.75 -20.69 -47.99
CA ARG A 1036 4.17 -20.91 -48.33
C ARG A 1036 5.11 -20.06 -47.46
N TYR A 1037 4.80 -18.79 -47.23
CA TYR A 1037 5.57 -17.95 -46.30
C TYR A 1037 5.51 -18.45 -44.86
N THR A 1038 4.34 -18.92 -44.41
CA THR A 1038 4.17 -19.49 -43.07
C THR A 1038 5.01 -20.75 -42.89
N GLN A 1039 5.00 -21.66 -43.87
CA GLN A 1039 5.79 -22.89 -43.86
C GLN A 1039 7.31 -22.62 -43.90
N ALA A 1040 7.73 -21.63 -44.68
CA ALA A 1040 9.11 -21.17 -44.75
C ALA A 1040 9.62 -20.67 -43.39
N LEU A 1041 8.84 -19.79 -42.75
CA LEU A 1041 9.15 -19.21 -41.45
C LEU A 1041 9.21 -20.25 -40.35
N VAL A 1042 8.30 -21.23 -40.34
CA VAL A 1042 8.33 -22.36 -39.40
C VAL A 1042 9.59 -23.22 -39.59
N SER A 1043 10.02 -23.44 -40.83
CA SER A 1043 11.23 -24.22 -41.14
C SER A 1043 12.51 -23.47 -40.75
N LEU A 1044 12.57 -22.16 -41.00
CA LEU A 1044 13.65 -21.28 -40.57
C LEU A 1044 13.75 -21.21 -39.05
N ALA A 1045 12.64 -21.00 -38.34
CA ALA A 1045 12.59 -20.93 -36.88
C ALA A 1045 13.16 -22.21 -36.23
N LYS A 1046 12.91 -23.40 -36.81
CA LYS A 1046 13.46 -24.67 -36.32
C LYS A 1046 14.98 -24.79 -36.45
N ARG A 1047 15.60 -24.16 -37.46
CA ARG A 1047 17.06 -24.16 -37.63
C ARG A 1047 17.75 -23.32 -36.56
N PHE A 1048 17.20 -22.15 -36.26
CA PHE A 1048 17.83 -21.19 -35.37
C PHE A 1048 17.50 -21.41 -33.87
N ASP A 1049 16.48 -22.22 -33.54
CA ASP A 1049 16.21 -22.74 -32.18
C ASP A 1049 17.41 -23.54 -31.61
N LYS A 1050 18.35 -23.98 -32.46
CA LYS A 1050 19.59 -24.66 -32.05
C LYS A 1050 20.75 -23.72 -31.68
N ASN A 1051 20.77 -22.49 -32.19
CA ASN A 1051 21.91 -21.55 -32.03
C ASN A 1051 21.60 -20.32 -31.15
N ASN A 1052 20.34 -20.07 -30.79
CA ASN A 1052 19.92 -19.11 -29.77
C ASN A 1052 20.33 -17.62 -29.94
N SER A 1053 20.68 -17.13 -31.14
CA SER A 1053 21.22 -15.75 -31.29
C SER A 1053 20.75 -14.92 -32.50
N PHE A 1054 19.56 -15.15 -33.09
CA PHE A 1054 19.14 -14.40 -34.29
C PHE A 1054 17.94 -13.46 -34.06
N SER A 1055 17.91 -12.36 -34.82
CA SER A 1055 16.80 -11.39 -34.86
C SER A 1055 16.06 -11.46 -36.20
N LEU A 1056 14.75 -11.73 -36.16
CA LEU A 1056 13.87 -11.74 -37.33
C LEU A 1056 13.13 -10.39 -37.44
N ASN A 1057 13.29 -9.75 -38.60
CA ASN A 1057 12.57 -8.54 -38.95
C ASN A 1057 11.79 -8.71 -40.26
N PHE A 1058 10.64 -8.05 -40.36
CA PHE A 1058 9.81 -8.09 -41.57
C PHE A 1058 9.58 -6.68 -42.08
N VAL A 1059 9.88 -6.48 -43.36
CA VAL A 1059 9.69 -5.22 -44.08
C VAL A 1059 8.74 -5.49 -45.23
N THR A 1060 7.63 -4.76 -45.28
CA THR A 1060 6.59 -5.02 -46.27
C THR A 1060 5.89 -3.76 -46.73
N SER A 1061 5.41 -3.80 -47.97
CA SER A 1061 4.44 -2.85 -48.49
C SER A 1061 3.05 -3.08 -47.86
N GLN A 1062 2.13 -2.11 -47.97
CA GLN A 1062 0.72 -2.31 -47.59
C GLN A 1062 -0.03 -3.18 -48.63
N ASP A 1063 0.48 -4.38 -48.93
CA ASP A 1063 -0.18 -5.33 -49.83
C ASP A 1063 -1.16 -6.23 -49.06
N PRO A 1064 -2.47 -6.19 -49.37
CA PRO A 1064 -3.46 -7.06 -48.74
C PRO A 1064 -3.14 -8.55 -48.86
N ALA A 1065 -2.46 -8.98 -49.94
CA ALA A 1065 -2.06 -10.37 -50.14
C ALA A 1065 -1.07 -10.88 -49.08
N LEU A 1066 -0.38 -9.97 -48.39
CA LEU A 1066 0.64 -10.27 -47.38
C LEU A 1066 0.15 -10.01 -45.94
N SER A 1067 -1.10 -9.60 -45.75
CA SER A 1067 -1.70 -9.36 -44.43
C SER A 1067 -1.68 -10.61 -43.52
N ALA A 1068 -1.77 -11.80 -44.12
CA ALA A 1068 -1.64 -13.06 -43.40
C ALA A 1068 -0.23 -13.28 -42.81
N CYS A 1069 0.83 -12.85 -43.53
CA CYS A 1069 2.21 -12.90 -43.02
C CYS A 1069 2.39 -11.95 -41.83
N GLN A 1070 1.82 -10.74 -41.90
CA GLN A 1070 1.83 -9.79 -40.77
C GLN A 1070 1.12 -10.37 -39.54
N GLY A 1071 -0.01 -11.05 -39.73
CA GLY A 1071 -0.74 -11.77 -38.67
C GLY A 1071 0.05 -12.93 -38.07
N PHE A 1072 0.74 -13.70 -38.89
CA PHE A 1072 1.63 -14.77 -38.44
C PHE A 1072 2.79 -14.22 -37.60
N ILE A 1073 3.46 -13.14 -38.04
CA ILE A 1073 4.60 -12.56 -37.32
C ILE A 1073 4.16 -11.96 -35.97
N LYS A 1074 2.97 -11.34 -35.92
CA LYS A 1074 2.33 -10.93 -34.67
C LYS A 1074 2.15 -12.11 -33.72
N SER A 1075 1.68 -13.25 -34.22
CA SER A 1075 1.48 -14.47 -33.44
C SER A 1075 2.81 -15.09 -32.99
N LEU A 1076 3.79 -15.16 -33.88
CA LEU A 1076 5.13 -15.69 -33.60
C LEU A 1076 5.85 -14.85 -32.54
N ARG A 1077 5.71 -13.52 -32.55
CA ARG A 1077 6.24 -12.66 -31.48
C ARG A 1077 5.58 -12.94 -30.13
N MET A 1078 4.27 -13.21 -30.10
CA MET A 1078 3.57 -13.55 -28.86
C MET A 1078 4.04 -14.90 -28.28
N GLU A 1079 4.33 -15.89 -29.14
CA GLU A 1079 4.76 -17.22 -28.71
C GLU A 1079 6.28 -17.34 -28.47
N ARG A 1080 7.09 -16.59 -29.23
CA ARG A 1080 8.56 -16.62 -29.20
C ARG A 1080 9.13 -15.19 -29.30
N PRO A 1081 8.91 -14.34 -28.28
CA PRO A 1081 9.32 -12.92 -28.31
C PRO A 1081 10.83 -12.72 -28.46
N GLN A 1082 11.64 -13.71 -28.12
CA GLN A 1082 13.10 -13.67 -28.22
C GLN A 1082 13.64 -13.68 -29.67
N PHE A 1083 12.84 -14.06 -30.66
CA PHE A 1083 13.31 -14.20 -32.05
C PHE A 1083 12.80 -13.10 -32.98
N VAL A 1084 11.65 -12.49 -32.69
CA VAL A 1084 10.99 -11.54 -33.59
C VAL A 1084 11.11 -10.13 -33.05
N ASN A 1085 11.89 -9.30 -33.71
CA ASN A 1085 12.21 -7.97 -33.22
C ASN A 1085 11.24 -6.92 -33.76
N LYS A 1086 11.08 -6.78 -35.08
CA LYS A 1086 10.35 -5.65 -35.69
C LYS A 1086 9.49 -6.06 -36.91
N LEU A 1087 8.32 -5.44 -37.02
CA LEU A 1087 7.43 -5.42 -38.19
C LEU A 1087 7.36 -3.99 -38.72
N LEU A 1088 7.93 -3.74 -39.90
CA LEU A 1088 7.94 -2.44 -40.55
C LEU A 1088 7.09 -2.48 -41.83
N VAL A 1089 6.12 -1.57 -41.89
CA VAL A 1089 5.31 -1.33 -43.08
C VAL A 1089 5.80 -0.04 -43.72
N ALA A 1090 6.17 -0.07 -44.99
CA ALA A 1090 6.72 1.12 -45.63
C ALA A 1090 6.15 1.30 -47.04
N ASP A 1091 5.99 2.56 -47.46
CA ASP A 1091 5.55 2.86 -48.83
C ASP A 1091 6.72 2.82 -49.83
N GLU A 1092 6.45 2.55 -51.11
CA GLU A 1092 7.48 2.41 -52.15
C GLU A 1092 8.37 3.66 -52.30
N GLN A 1093 7.88 4.85 -51.96
CA GLN A 1093 8.65 6.10 -52.06
C GLN A 1093 9.60 6.32 -50.87
N ALA A 1094 9.19 5.96 -49.65
CA ALA A 1094 9.90 6.29 -48.42
C ALA A 1094 11.21 5.52 -48.20
N LEU A 1095 11.38 4.32 -48.78
CA LEU A 1095 12.60 3.53 -48.60
C LEU A 1095 13.78 4.01 -49.46
N THR A 1096 13.53 4.70 -50.57
CA THR A 1096 14.60 5.16 -51.48
C THR A 1096 15.37 6.34 -50.89
N ASP A 1097 14.72 7.13 -50.02
CA ASP A 1097 15.24 8.40 -49.51
C ASP A 1097 15.75 8.34 -48.05
N SER A 1098 15.60 7.23 -47.30
CA SER A 1098 15.88 7.20 -45.85
C SER A 1098 16.43 5.87 -45.31
N ALA A 1099 17.56 5.40 -45.86
CA ALA A 1099 18.24 4.17 -45.46
C ALA A 1099 18.68 4.13 -43.97
N GLU A 1100 18.94 5.28 -43.35
CA GLU A 1100 19.36 5.38 -41.94
C GLU A 1100 18.17 5.18 -40.98
N ASN A 1101 17.00 5.70 -41.33
CA ASN A 1101 15.76 5.53 -40.55
C ASN A 1101 15.35 4.05 -40.50
N LEU A 1102 15.56 3.32 -41.61
CA LEU A 1102 15.39 1.88 -41.69
C LEU A 1102 16.30 1.12 -40.72
N LEU A 1103 17.59 1.48 -40.66
CA LEU A 1103 18.53 0.84 -39.73
C LEU A 1103 18.19 1.11 -38.27
N TYR A 1104 17.77 2.34 -37.94
CA TYR A 1104 17.34 2.70 -36.59
C TYR A 1104 16.11 1.87 -36.16
N VAL A 1105 15.06 1.82 -36.99
CA VAL A 1105 13.83 1.08 -36.67
C VAL A 1105 14.10 -0.40 -36.44
N LEU A 1106 14.93 -1.01 -37.30
CA LEU A 1106 15.19 -2.44 -37.27
C LEU A 1106 16.06 -2.88 -36.07
N ASN A 1107 16.87 -1.97 -35.52
CA ASN A 1107 17.92 -2.32 -34.55
C ASN A 1107 17.84 -1.60 -33.19
N ASP A 1108 17.31 -0.37 -33.10
CA ASP A 1108 17.47 0.49 -31.91
C ASP A 1108 16.18 1.15 -31.40
N ALA A 1109 15.03 0.93 -32.06
CA ALA A 1109 13.76 1.56 -31.68
C ALA A 1109 13.06 0.95 -30.44
N GLY A 1110 13.81 0.57 -29.40
CA GLY A 1110 13.27 0.09 -28.10
C GLY A 1110 12.42 -1.19 -28.17
N ASP A 1111 11.44 -1.35 -27.28
CA ASP A 1111 10.55 -2.54 -27.23
C ASP A 1111 9.41 -2.50 -28.25
N GLU A 1112 9.26 -1.40 -28.98
CA GLU A 1112 8.23 -1.20 -30.00
C GLU A 1112 8.32 -2.27 -31.10
N PHE A 1113 7.18 -2.73 -31.59
CA PHE A 1113 7.12 -3.86 -32.52
C PHE A 1113 6.77 -3.43 -33.95
N HIS A 1114 5.77 -2.58 -34.08
CA HIS A 1114 5.05 -2.39 -35.33
C HIS A 1114 5.19 -0.94 -35.77
N PHE A 1115 5.87 -0.72 -36.88
CA PHE A 1115 6.26 0.59 -37.37
C PHE A 1115 5.71 0.85 -38.77
N GLN A 1116 5.55 2.14 -39.08
CA GLN A 1116 5.29 2.63 -40.41
C GLN A 1116 6.37 3.63 -40.82
N LEU A 1117 6.87 3.52 -42.05
CA LEU A 1117 7.71 4.53 -42.69
C LEU A 1117 6.93 5.13 -43.87
N SER A 1118 6.69 6.45 -43.84
CA SER A 1118 6.01 7.15 -44.93
C SER A 1118 6.59 8.54 -45.12
N GLY A 1119 6.99 8.89 -46.34
CA GLY A 1119 7.58 10.20 -46.66
C GLY A 1119 8.84 10.57 -45.87
N GLY A 1120 9.59 9.59 -45.34
CA GLY A 1120 10.76 9.78 -44.47
C GLY A 1120 10.45 9.80 -42.97
N ASP A 1121 9.18 9.99 -42.58
CA ASP A 1121 8.75 9.97 -41.18
C ASP A 1121 8.55 8.54 -40.69
N VAL A 1122 8.99 8.26 -39.47
CA VAL A 1122 8.79 6.99 -38.77
C VAL A 1122 7.67 7.14 -37.76
N SER A 1123 6.72 6.21 -37.79
CA SER A 1123 5.60 6.11 -36.86
C SER A 1123 5.55 4.74 -36.19
N SER A 1124 5.07 4.68 -34.95
CA SER A 1124 4.77 3.43 -34.24
C SER A 1124 3.25 3.18 -34.18
N CYS A 1125 2.85 1.91 -34.24
CA CYS A 1125 1.45 1.51 -34.20
C CYS A 1125 0.91 1.57 -32.77
N ARG A 1126 -0.27 2.17 -32.60
CA ARG A 1126 -1.04 2.21 -31.36
C ARG A 1126 -2.44 1.71 -31.63
N LEU A 1127 -2.95 0.88 -30.73
CA LEU A 1127 -4.36 0.49 -30.75
C LEU A 1127 -5.11 1.49 -29.86
N GLN A 1128 -5.99 2.30 -30.45
CA GLN A 1128 -6.80 3.26 -29.71
C GLN A 1128 -8.29 2.99 -29.94
N LYS A 1129 -9.10 3.33 -28.94
CA LYS A 1129 -10.55 3.19 -29.02
C LYS A 1129 -11.07 4.19 -30.05
N ASP A 1130 -11.77 3.70 -31.06
CA ASP A 1130 -12.27 4.53 -32.16
C ASP A 1130 -13.72 4.95 -31.87
N ALA A 1131 -13.89 6.16 -31.36
CA ALA A 1131 -15.21 6.76 -31.12
C ALA A 1131 -15.90 7.27 -32.40
N THR A 1132 -15.24 7.21 -33.57
CA THR A 1132 -15.67 7.84 -34.82
C THR A 1132 -16.24 6.88 -35.88
N LEU A 1133 -16.27 5.57 -35.61
CA LEU A 1133 -16.92 4.56 -36.46
C LEU A 1133 -18.46 4.72 -36.57
N ASN A 1134 -19.04 5.76 -35.96
CA ASN A 1134 -20.45 6.15 -35.99
C ASN A 1134 -21.05 6.44 -37.40
N SER A 1135 -20.31 6.33 -38.51
CA SER A 1135 -20.84 6.76 -39.82
C SER A 1135 -20.43 5.95 -41.06
N LYS A 1136 -19.72 4.83 -40.95
CA LYS A 1136 -19.49 3.95 -42.11
C LYS A 1136 -20.47 2.79 -42.08
N LYS A 1137 -21.45 2.80 -42.98
CA LYS A 1137 -22.28 1.63 -43.31
C LYS A 1137 -21.35 0.42 -43.42
N ALA A 1138 -21.58 -0.64 -42.64
CA ALA A 1138 -20.92 -1.91 -42.82
C ALA A 1138 -20.99 -2.28 -44.31
N ALA A 1139 -19.84 -2.60 -44.91
CA ALA A 1139 -19.78 -2.95 -46.33
C ALA A 1139 -20.68 -4.18 -46.54
N SER A 1140 -21.69 -4.08 -47.41
CA SER A 1140 -22.54 -5.22 -47.74
C SER A 1140 -21.69 -6.28 -48.46
N LEU A 1141 -21.62 -7.48 -47.90
CA LEU A 1141 -20.97 -8.62 -48.52
C LEU A 1141 -21.78 -9.08 -49.74
N SER A 1142 -21.07 -9.50 -50.78
CA SER A 1142 -21.68 -9.93 -52.03
C SER A 1142 -22.26 -11.32 -51.89
N GLN A 1143 -23.52 -11.49 -52.28
CA GLN A 1143 -24.16 -12.79 -52.39
C GLN A 1143 -23.58 -13.68 -53.52
N ALA A 1144 -22.67 -13.15 -54.33
CA ALA A 1144 -22.07 -13.87 -55.46
C ALA A 1144 -20.74 -14.57 -55.11
N HIS A 1145 -20.20 -14.37 -53.91
CA HIS A 1145 -18.90 -14.90 -53.51
C HIS A 1145 -19.02 -15.97 -52.41
N SER A 1146 -18.03 -16.87 -52.38
CA SER A 1146 -17.85 -17.86 -51.32
C SER A 1146 -16.89 -17.30 -50.27
N TYR A 1147 -17.23 -17.46 -49.00
CA TYR A 1147 -16.44 -16.94 -47.89
C TYR A 1147 -15.91 -18.07 -47.01
N LEU A 1148 -14.58 -18.14 -46.85
CA LEU A 1148 -13.93 -19.11 -45.97
C LEU A 1148 -13.66 -18.50 -44.61
N VAL A 1149 -14.10 -19.15 -43.53
CA VAL A 1149 -13.81 -18.77 -42.15
C VAL A 1149 -13.01 -19.88 -41.48
N THR A 1150 -11.73 -19.61 -41.23
CA THR A 1150 -10.83 -20.54 -40.54
C THR A 1150 -11.05 -20.48 -39.03
N GLY A 1151 -11.14 -21.64 -38.38
CA GLY A 1151 -11.60 -21.73 -36.99
C GLY A 1151 -13.09 -21.40 -36.82
N GLY A 1152 -13.90 -21.56 -37.88
CA GLY A 1152 -15.30 -21.13 -37.93
C GLY A 1152 -16.24 -21.78 -36.90
N THR A 1153 -15.82 -22.90 -36.29
CA THR A 1153 -16.57 -23.55 -35.19
C THR A 1153 -16.18 -23.04 -33.80
N GLY A 1154 -15.15 -22.19 -33.68
CA GLY A 1154 -14.72 -21.57 -32.41
C GLY A 1154 -15.52 -20.30 -32.08
N GLY A 1155 -15.46 -19.82 -30.83
CA GLY A 1155 -16.30 -18.72 -30.35
C GLY A 1155 -16.23 -17.42 -31.18
N ILE A 1156 -15.04 -17.00 -31.62
CA ILE A 1156 -14.87 -15.79 -32.45
C ILE A 1156 -15.29 -16.05 -33.90
N GLY A 1157 -14.82 -17.16 -34.49
CA GLY A 1157 -15.13 -17.53 -35.87
C GLY A 1157 -16.63 -17.74 -36.11
N TRP A 1158 -17.32 -18.28 -35.11
CA TRP A 1158 -18.77 -18.47 -35.14
C TRP A 1158 -19.53 -17.13 -35.18
N ASN A 1159 -19.19 -16.21 -34.28
CA ASN A 1159 -19.82 -14.88 -34.26
C ASN A 1159 -19.52 -14.09 -35.54
N LEU A 1160 -18.31 -14.23 -36.09
CA LEU A 1160 -17.96 -13.66 -37.39
C LEU A 1160 -18.83 -14.24 -38.50
N ALA A 1161 -19.04 -15.56 -38.55
CA ALA A 1161 -19.91 -16.20 -39.54
C ALA A 1161 -21.36 -15.69 -39.47
N CYS A 1162 -21.92 -15.54 -38.25
CA CYS A 1162 -23.23 -14.92 -38.04
C CYS A 1162 -23.30 -13.51 -38.64
N SER A 1163 -22.31 -12.67 -38.32
CA SER A 1163 -22.25 -11.29 -38.79
C SER A 1163 -22.06 -11.19 -40.31
N MET A 1164 -21.28 -12.08 -40.92
CA MET A 1164 -21.10 -12.12 -42.37
C MET A 1164 -22.40 -12.44 -43.09
N ILE A 1165 -23.20 -13.36 -42.55
CA ILE A 1165 -24.52 -13.70 -43.08
C ILE A 1165 -25.48 -12.52 -42.97
N GLU A 1166 -25.53 -11.85 -41.81
CA GLU A 1166 -26.32 -10.62 -41.61
C GLU A 1166 -25.88 -9.50 -42.56
N SER A 1167 -24.59 -9.44 -42.89
CA SER A 1167 -24.00 -8.48 -43.83
C SER A 1167 -24.19 -8.86 -45.30
N GLY A 1168 -24.85 -9.98 -45.61
CA GLY A 1168 -25.24 -10.38 -46.97
C GLY A 1168 -24.48 -11.57 -47.57
N ALA A 1169 -23.62 -12.26 -46.82
CA ALA A 1169 -22.97 -13.48 -47.31
C ALA A 1169 -23.98 -14.64 -47.43
N SER A 1170 -24.06 -15.23 -48.62
CA SER A 1170 -24.97 -16.33 -48.93
C SER A 1170 -24.27 -17.69 -49.07
N HIS A 1171 -22.93 -17.71 -49.07
CA HIS A 1171 -22.13 -18.93 -49.18
C HIS A 1171 -20.91 -18.87 -48.26
N LEU A 1172 -20.92 -19.66 -47.19
CA LEU A 1172 -19.83 -19.77 -46.22
C LEU A 1172 -19.26 -21.19 -46.17
N ILE A 1173 -17.96 -21.29 -45.94
CA ILE A 1173 -17.25 -22.52 -45.60
C ILE A 1173 -16.56 -22.27 -44.26
N LEU A 1174 -16.92 -23.04 -43.23
CA LEU A 1174 -16.36 -22.96 -41.89
C LEU A 1174 -15.38 -24.13 -41.71
N THR A 1175 -14.10 -23.86 -41.53
CA THR A 1175 -13.11 -24.92 -41.30
C THR A 1175 -12.70 -24.97 -39.83
N SER A 1176 -12.49 -26.17 -39.31
CA SER A 1176 -11.81 -26.38 -38.04
C SER A 1176 -11.20 -27.78 -37.98
N ARG A 1177 -10.26 -28.03 -37.06
CA ARG A 1177 -9.67 -29.37 -36.89
C ARG A 1177 -10.66 -30.46 -36.50
N ARG A 1178 -11.85 -30.08 -36.01
CA ARG A 1178 -12.93 -31.02 -35.62
C ARG A 1178 -14.12 -30.99 -36.57
N GLY A 1179 -14.14 -30.07 -37.54
CA GLY A 1179 -15.26 -29.88 -38.46
C GLY A 1179 -16.61 -29.82 -37.72
N ILE A 1180 -17.59 -30.56 -38.23
CA ILE A 1180 -18.94 -30.59 -37.68
C ILE A 1180 -19.00 -31.12 -36.23
N ASP A 1181 -18.07 -31.99 -35.84
CA ASP A 1181 -17.96 -32.55 -34.48
C ASP A 1181 -17.46 -31.50 -33.47
N GLY A 1182 -17.03 -30.33 -33.95
CA GLY A 1182 -16.65 -29.19 -33.12
C GLY A 1182 -17.80 -28.23 -32.78
N LEU A 1183 -19.02 -28.46 -33.30
CA LEU A 1183 -20.17 -27.58 -33.11
C LEU A 1183 -21.03 -27.96 -31.90
N SER A 1184 -21.54 -26.97 -31.18
CA SER A 1184 -22.59 -27.17 -30.15
C SER A 1184 -23.96 -27.45 -30.79
N GLU A 1185 -24.90 -27.98 -29.99
CA GLU A 1185 -26.28 -28.22 -30.45
C GLU A 1185 -26.96 -26.93 -30.96
N GLU A 1186 -26.73 -25.79 -30.30
CA GLU A 1186 -27.22 -24.48 -30.74
C GLU A 1186 -26.63 -24.06 -32.09
N GLN A 1187 -25.33 -24.28 -32.29
CA GLN A 1187 -24.67 -23.94 -33.56
C GLN A 1187 -25.20 -24.81 -34.69
N GLN A 1188 -25.41 -26.10 -34.45
CA GLN A 1188 -26.01 -27.01 -35.44
C GLN A 1188 -27.44 -26.59 -35.81
N ALA A 1189 -28.27 -26.20 -34.82
CA ALA A 1189 -29.61 -25.69 -35.06
C ALA A 1189 -29.60 -24.39 -35.87
N GLN A 1190 -28.63 -23.50 -35.62
CA GLN A 1190 -28.47 -22.26 -36.35
C GLN A 1190 -27.99 -22.48 -37.80
N ILE A 1191 -27.07 -23.42 -38.04
CA ILE A 1191 -26.67 -23.82 -39.41
C ILE A 1191 -27.88 -24.38 -40.17
N ALA A 1192 -28.69 -25.24 -39.55
CA ALA A 1192 -29.91 -25.76 -40.16
C ALA A 1192 -30.89 -24.62 -40.51
N SER A 1193 -31.01 -23.60 -39.66
CA SER A 1193 -31.81 -22.40 -39.92
C SER A 1193 -31.26 -21.60 -41.12
N TRP A 1194 -29.94 -21.41 -41.22
CA TRP A 1194 -29.33 -20.72 -42.35
C TRP A 1194 -29.54 -21.46 -43.67
N LEU A 1195 -29.36 -22.79 -43.68
CA LEU A 1195 -29.62 -23.63 -44.84
C LEU A 1195 -31.09 -23.56 -45.29
N ALA A 1196 -32.03 -23.56 -44.34
CA ALA A 1196 -33.46 -23.41 -44.63
C ALA A 1196 -33.81 -22.04 -45.24
N ASN A 1197 -33.03 -21.00 -44.93
CA ASN A 1197 -33.16 -19.65 -45.48
C ASN A 1197 -32.35 -19.43 -46.77
N GLY A 1198 -31.80 -20.50 -47.38
CA GLY A 1198 -31.11 -20.44 -48.67
C GLY A 1198 -29.64 -20.03 -48.60
N ILE A 1199 -29.06 -19.91 -47.40
CA ILE A 1199 -27.63 -19.65 -47.19
C ILE A 1199 -26.89 -20.98 -47.20
N ARG A 1200 -25.92 -21.14 -48.09
CA ARG A 1200 -25.08 -22.34 -48.16
C ARG A 1200 -23.98 -22.24 -47.12
N VAL A 1201 -23.95 -23.16 -46.16
CA VAL A 1201 -22.89 -23.24 -45.15
C VAL A 1201 -22.30 -24.65 -45.18
N GLY A 1202 -21.02 -24.77 -45.56
CA GLY A 1202 -20.23 -25.99 -45.43
C GLY A 1202 -19.41 -25.96 -44.14
N VAL A 1203 -19.27 -27.09 -43.45
CA VAL A 1203 -18.40 -27.20 -42.27
C VAL A 1203 -17.45 -28.36 -42.48
N GLU A 1204 -16.16 -28.06 -42.62
CA GLU A 1204 -15.16 -29.05 -43.01
C GLU A 1204 -14.10 -29.26 -41.92
N ALA A 1205 -13.74 -30.52 -41.70
CA ALA A 1205 -12.69 -30.91 -40.78
C ALA A 1205 -11.31 -30.75 -41.47
N VAL A 1206 -10.73 -29.56 -41.37
CA VAL A 1206 -9.49 -29.22 -42.07
C VAL A 1206 -8.50 -28.60 -41.10
N ASP A 1207 -7.27 -29.14 -41.08
CA ASP A 1207 -6.12 -28.46 -40.52
C ASP A 1207 -5.52 -27.53 -41.58
N CYS A 1208 -5.67 -26.22 -41.39
CA CYS A 1208 -5.14 -25.23 -42.31
C CYS A 1208 -3.60 -25.24 -42.43
N ALA A 1209 -2.90 -26.00 -41.58
CA ALA A 1209 -1.47 -26.25 -41.69
C ALA A 1209 -1.11 -27.44 -42.61
N SER A 1210 -2.09 -28.21 -43.09
CA SER A 1210 -1.90 -29.40 -43.94
C SER A 1210 -2.30 -29.12 -45.38
N GLU A 1211 -1.31 -29.07 -46.29
CA GLU A 1211 -1.52 -28.83 -47.74
C GLU A 1211 -2.45 -29.88 -48.37
N GLU A 1212 -2.24 -31.17 -48.08
CA GLU A 1212 -3.09 -32.28 -48.56
C GLU A 1212 -4.56 -32.20 -48.10
N GLN A 1213 -4.86 -31.46 -47.02
CA GLN A 1213 -6.24 -31.29 -46.53
C GLN A 1213 -6.90 -30.00 -47.03
N MET A 1214 -6.10 -29.05 -47.51
CA MET A 1214 -6.59 -27.76 -48.03
C MET A 1214 -6.82 -27.80 -49.55
N ASP A 1215 -6.05 -28.62 -50.27
CA ASP A 1215 -6.25 -28.96 -51.70
C ASP A 1215 -7.45 -29.90 -51.90
#